data_AF-A0A0C1QSA9-F1
#
_entry.id   AF-A0A0C1QSA9-F1
#
_cell.length_a   1.000
_cell.length_b   1.000
_cell.length_c   1.000
_cell.angle_alpha   90.00
_cell.angle_beta   90.00
_cell.angle_gamma   90.00
#
_symmetry.space_group_name_H-M   'P 1'
#
loop_
_entity.id
_entity.type
_entity.pdbx_description
1 polymer ?
#
loop_
_entity_poly.entity_id
_entity_poly.type
_entity_poly.pdbx_seq_one_letter_code
_entity_poly.pdbx_strand_id
1 'polypeptide(L)'
;MSILDFPRLHFQGFARTHAPTGHKNGLVDLSTNTVYMNGERFDRNRPLSEYHEYLQSLGPRFNAEGQWDENGSFSMAKGWDFGGNGHFAIEAKIVSTQREAGQVDQQDPAVGRSIDMWGHFNDYLATTFNRARIFDCDPASNWTTTIMVGQLTFGRQGVSHEVPYMLSAPVEGMQPARWQNFNYIRELPEHPLNGEFKRAEVYQFVIPKDAKDVLWGEETALSPTVSLLRSAMEREDVLGVVVQFSLSNMSAPLQPDSPVFWHLHGTIGLWCEGELKTYPQGRLLTPRHIFQNPEDRTLSNLTVAITPQGASLNMVTAVPCNGRAIQAGPGPTHAIASKLDLGELELRTVKSQRLVARIPKEAYQQPAHQLTSGIVDVPLAEPFENLCDEIEHQGLCIVGTHPNGQRQILVREEEINLQVNDACLFVEFPDEKRGLDYSVELEVRSFVRGRPAPVETVYLHQFYNPKGLPQLRYDFDRNPENVGKTFHFPQSLDIVHFKPGKREEMGDFTAKSTIATDEQGRGWVTVRGVQSGTARVLLSTRADEIPGDPSLTDRAIVSYDNEDRLGFWSGAGSFAVRVLTNDWHLEDIPDESVDFNLIYKHILAFYELSFSFMKAEVFSLADKCKVETYARLMWQMCDPCNKNKTYYMPPTRDMSQPQAMLLRKYLQNQQRVGYVPETKPTPKSTQRTIQTRDELVAALRHAAELEVAVMLQYVYAAYSIPNYVTGQEYVRRGLWTPEQLRLACGDGQEGHDYGMRGVLLDISREEMVHFLMVNNILMAIGEPFYPAIPNWNEANRRFPIEVDFALEPFGPSSLQRFLQFELPDFLVEDLAHETEPNDPSVDQLHSYGSLSELYRQIRTAIENIPDLIVVKKGCVGGEHHLFLRKDTNKSHPDYQFQVDDVNSALFAIDLIVEQGEGCEVDSPKFEESHYQKFRRIADALAREQTIDATTGHKLPWTPAYPALRNPTLHHKDYSSTVVTVPQTRAVMQIFNESYYLMMQLMVQHFGLMPHGSMRRSKLMNPAIDVMTGMMRPLGELLMTMPSGKRGKTAGPSFEIAHPPTYIPTPEIAYQAIASRFERLSHQARECEVIPSMVYEMFDFYARYFEDFAKNPQHIFG
;
A
#
# COMPACT_ATOMS: atom_id res chain seq x y z
N MET A 1 17.13 -27.03 11.36
CA MET A 1 18.25 -26.09 11.16
C MET A 1 17.65 -24.71 10.97
N SER A 2 17.95 -23.77 11.87
CA SER A 2 17.18 -22.55 12.08
C SER A 2 18.01 -21.27 11.88
N ILE A 3 17.53 -20.11 12.37
CA ILE A 3 18.39 -18.93 12.64
C ILE A 3 19.57 -19.23 13.60
N LEU A 4 19.47 -20.32 14.37
CA LEU A 4 20.52 -20.86 15.24
C LEU A 4 21.51 -21.78 14.52
N ASP A 5 21.39 -21.89 13.19
CA ASP A 5 22.15 -22.79 12.33
C ASP A 5 22.68 -22.02 11.10
N PHE A 6 23.35 -22.68 10.16
CA PHE A 6 24.04 -22.02 9.05
C PHE A 6 23.47 -22.41 7.67
N PRO A 7 23.56 -21.52 6.65
CA PRO A 7 24.11 -20.16 6.70
C PRO A 7 23.13 -19.11 7.24
N ARG A 8 23.67 -17.93 7.59
CA ARG A 8 22.93 -16.77 8.10
C ARG A 8 23.30 -15.49 7.36
N LEU A 9 22.33 -14.59 7.19
CA LEU A 9 22.57 -13.19 6.82
C LEU A 9 22.01 -12.27 7.90
N HIS A 10 22.86 -11.41 8.46
CA HIS A 10 22.48 -10.46 9.50
C HIS A 10 22.26 -9.09 8.91
N PHE A 11 21.19 -8.42 9.32
CA PHE A 11 20.79 -7.11 8.80
C PHE A 11 20.39 -6.15 9.91
N GLN A 12 20.67 -4.87 9.71
CA GLN A 12 20.24 -3.80 10.62
C GLN A 12 19.77 -2.58 9.83
N GLY A 13 19.05 -1.69 10.51
CA GLY A 13 18.59 -0.43 9.96
C GLY A 13 17.46 0.17 10.78
N PHE A 14 16.48 0.74 10.11
CA PHE A 14 15.32 1.37 10.74
C PHE A 14 14.01 0.83 10.19
N ALA A 15 13.01 0.66 11.05
CA ALA A 15 11.62 0.48 10.63
C ALA A 15 10.85 1.78 10.84
N ARG A 16 10.06 2.22 9.85
CA ARG A 16 9.15 3.37 9.94
C ARG A 16 7.73 2.86 10.13
N THR A 17 7.07 3.30 11.19
CA THR A 17 5.70 2.91 11.54
C THR A 17 4.79 4.14 11.61
N HIS A 18 3.54 3.97 11.19
CA HIS A 18 2.49 4.99 11.27
C HIS A 18 1.22 4.33 11.83
N ALA A 19 1.28 3.97 13.12
CA ALA A 19 0.36 3.02 13.74
C ALA A 19 -0.71 3.75 14.56
N PRO A 20 -2.02 3.55 14.28
CA PRO A 20 -3.08 4.36 14.88
C PRO A 20 -3.15 4.19 16.41
N THR A 21 -2.81 5.25 17.15
CA THR A 21 -2.83 5.25 18.63
C THR A 21 -4.22 5.51 19.23
N GLY A 22 -5.18 5.96 18.43
CA GLY A 22 -6.46 6.53 18.88
C GLY A 22 -7.39 5.60 19.67
N HIS A 23 -7.17 4.29 19.63
CA HIS A 23 -7.91 3.30 20.43
C HIS A 23 -7.29 3.01 21.81
N LYS A 24 -6.02 3.38 22.03
CA LYS A 24 -5.29 3.01 23.26
C LYS A 24 -5.71 3.83 24.50
N ASN A 25 -6.67 4.74 24.37
CA ASN A 25 -7.25 5.55 25.44
C ASN A 25 -8.32 4.85 26.29
N GLY A 26 -8.89 3.73 25.83
CA GLY A 26 -9.94 3.01 26.56
C GLY A 26 -11.31 3.71 26.58
N LEU A 27 -11.59 4.60 25.63
CA LEU A 27 -12.91 5.22 25.41
C LEU A 27 -13.73 4.52 24.31
N VAL A 28 -13.21 3.41 23.77
CA VAL A 28 -13.83 2.63 22.69
C VAL A 28 -14.25 1.26 23.21
N ASP A 29 -15.53 0.94 23.07
CA ASP A 29 -16.08 -0.40 23.28
C ASP A 29 -15.83 -1.27 22.04
N LEU A 30 -14.90 -2.22 22.18
CA LEU A 30 -14.51 -3.18 21.14
C LEU A 30 -15.53 -4.31 20.93
N SER A 31 -16.57 -4.42 21.78
CA SER A 31 -17.67 -5.38 21.60
C SER A 31 -18.79 -4.86 20.69
N THR A 32 -18.91 -3.53 20.52
CA THR A 32 -19.93 -2.90 19.65
C THR A 32 -19.36 -1.90 18.65
N ASN A 33 -18.04 -1.69 18.64
CA ASN A 33 -17.36 -0.62 17.88
C ASN A 33 -18.05 0.75 18.13
N THR A 34 -18.13 1.13 19.41
CA THR A 34 -18.77 2.37 19.88
C THR A 34 -17.80 3.23 20.69
N VAL A 35 -17.72 4.52 20.36
CA VAL A 35 -16.89 5.50 21.11
C VAL A 35 -17.74 6.24 22.15
N TYR A 36 -17.12 6.59 23.29
CA TYR A 36 -17.78 7.24 24.42
C TYR A 36 -17.18 8.61 24.72
N MET A 37 -18.03 9.56 25.10
CA MET A 37 -17.68 10.93 25.49
C MET A 37 -18.39 11.25 26.81
N ASN A 38 -17.63 11.59 27.84
CA ASN A 38 -18.11 11.84 29.21
C ASN A 38 -18.96 10.70 29.81
N GLY A 39 -18.71 9.45 29.39
CA GLY A 39 -19.45 8.25 29.83
C GLY A 39 -20.74 7.99 29.07
N GLU A 40 -21.14 8.86 28.14
CA GLU A 40 -22.26 8.61 27.22
C GLU A 40 -21.75 8.16 25.84
N ARG A 41 -22.59 7.44 25.09
CA ARG A 41 -22.27 7.04 23.71
C ARG A 41 -22.26 8.28 22.83
N PHE A 42 -21.21 8.47 22.03
CA PHE A 42 -21.17 9.60 21.10
C PHE A 42 -22.27 9.47 20.03
N ASP A 43 -23.11 10.49 19.91
CA ASP A 43 -24.14 10.54 18.87
C ASP A 43 -23.50 10.78 17.50
N ARG A 44 -23.62 9.78 16.62
CA ARG A 44 -23.04 9.77 15.26
C ARG A 44 -23.60 10.86 14.34
N ASN A 45 -24.62 11.62 14.77
CA ASN A 45 -25.15 12.80 14.07
C ASN A 45 -24.43 14.12 14.44
N ARG A 46 -23.58 14.13 15.48
CA ARG A 46 -22.80 15.31 15.90
C ARG A 46 -21.55 15.51 15.03
N PRO A 47 -21.01 16.74 14.92
CA PRO A 47 -19.76 16.98 14.20
C PRO A 47 -18.62 16.14 14.78
N LEU A 48 -17.95 15.35 13.93
CA LEU A 48 -16.89 14.43 14.36
C LEU A 48 -15.70 15.14 15.01
N SER A 49 -15.46 16.41 14.64
CA SER A 49 -14.41 17.23 15.26
C SER A 49 -14.65 17.44 16.76
N GLU A 50 -15.90 17.43 17.24
CA GLU A 50 -16.21 17.58 18.66
C GLU A 50 -15.57 16.44 19.49
N TYR A 51 -15.56 15.22 18.96
CA TYR A 51 -14.90 14.08 19.61
C TYR A 51 -13.37 14.17 19.51
N HIS A 52 -12.82 14.66 18.38
CA HIS A 52 -11.37 14.84 18.21
C HIS A 52 -10.82 15.98 19.08
N GLU A 53 -11.56 17.08 19.20
CA GLU A 53 -11.31 18.20 20.12
C GLU A 53 -11.44 17.74 21.58
N TYR A 54 -12.42 16.90 21.91
CA TYR A 54 -12.54 16.27 23.22
C TYR A 54 -11.30 15.44 23.57
N LEU A 55 -10.86 14.53 22.70
CA LEU A 55 -9.62 13.76 22.90
C LEU A 55 -8.37 14.65 23.00
N GLN A 56 -8.31 15.76 22.26
CA GLN A 56 -7.23 16.75 22.37
C GLN A 56 -7.31 17.55 23.69
N SER A 57 -8.49 17.72 24.28
CA SER A 57 -8.70 18.41 25.57
C SER A 57 -8.42 17.53 26.80
N LEU A 58 -8.58 16.21 26.66
CA LEU A 58 -8.28 15.23 27.72
C LEU A 58 -6.76 15.13 27.96
N GLY A 59 -6.30 15.81 29.01
CA GLY A 59 -4.91 15.75 29.46
C GLY A 59 -4.52 14.46 30.20
N PRO A 60 -3.24 14.31 30.58
CA PRO A 60 -2.16 15.30 30.45
C PRO A 60 -1.65 15.47 29.00
N ARG A 61 -0.98 16.60 28.74
CA ARG A 61 -0.47 17.02 27.43
C ARG A 61 1.03 17.31 27.48
N PHE A 62 1.70 17.26 26.32
CA PHE A 62 3.15 17.51 26.20
C PHE A 62 3.53 18.17 24.86
N ASN A 63 4.70 18.81 24.84
CA ASN A 63 5.24 19.55 23.69
C ASN A 63 6.22 18.72 22.82
N ALA A 64 6.75 19.30 21.75
CA ALA A 64 7.68 18.62 20.82
C ALA A 64 9.04 18.27 21.46
N GLU A 65 9.41 19.00 22.52
CA GLU A 65 10.58 18.76 23.35
C GLU A 65 10.37 17.61 24.35
N GLY A 66 9.18 17.02 24.39
CA GLY A 66 8.85 15.88 25.25
C GLY A 66 8.55 16.26 26.70
N GLN A 67 8.26 17.53 26.98
CA GLN A 67 8.01 18.06 28.32
C GLN A 67 6.50 18.21 28.56
N TRP A 68 6.05 17.94 29.79
CA TRP A 68 4.66 18.18 30.19
C TRP A 68 4.30 19.66 30.04
N ASP A 69 3.26 19.94 29.26
CA ASP A 69 2.81 21.29 28.92
C ASP A 69 1.28 21.27 28.79
N GLU A 70 0.58 22.10 29.57
CA GLU A 70 -0.88 22.22 29.49
C GLU A 70 -1.36 22.66 28.10
N ASN A 71 -0.54 23.35 27.31
CA ASN A 71 -0.82 23.77 25.93
C ASN A 71 -0.11 22.91 24.87
N GLY A 72 0.49 21.79 25.29
CA GLY A 72 1.24 20.89 24.43
C GLY A 72 0.42 20.34 23.25
N SER A 73 1.10 20.16 22.11
CA SER A 73 0.50 19.65 20.87
C SER A 73 0.05 18.19 20.99
N PHE A 74 0.69 17.40 21.84
CA PHE A 74 0.35 16.00 22.07
C PHE A 74 -0.60 15.83 23.27
N SER A 75 -1.62 14.99 23.10
CA SER A 75 -2.53 14.54 24.17
C SER A 75 -2.29 13.06 24.47
N MET A 76 -2.18 12.67 25.73
CA MET A 76 -2.09 11.25 26.11
C MET A 76 -3.39 10.48 25.83
N ALA A 77 -4.55 11.16 25.72
CA ALA A 77 -5.84 10.54 25.41
C ALA A 77 -6.15 10.48 23.90
N LYS A 78 -5.52 11.35 23.08
CA LYS A 78 -5.52 11.22 21.62
C LYS A 78 -4.39 10.28 21.14
N GLY A 79 -3.31 10.21 21.89
CA GLY A 79 -2.05 9.58 21.50
C GLY A 79 -1.21 10.47 20.57
N TRP A 80 -0.06 9.98 20.14
CA TRP A 80 0.87 10.74 19.29
C TRP A 80 0.64 10.54 17.78
N ASP A 81 -0.09 9.49 17.39
CA ASP A 81 -0.32 9.11 15.99
C ASP A 81 -1.77 8.65 15.80
N PHE A 82 -2.72 9.56 16.01
CA PHE A 82 -4.16 9.32 15.80
C PHE A 82 -4.50 9.23 14.31
N GLY A 83 -3.73 9.93 13.48
CA GLY A 83 -3.70 9.85 12.02
C GLY A 83 -2.93 8.66 11.43
N GLY A 84 -2.54 7.68 12.24
CA GLY A 84 -1.77 6.52 11.77
C GLY A 84 -2.56 5.66 10.77
N ASN A 85 -2.11 5.63 9.51
CA ASN A 85 -2.70 4.84 8.43
C ASN A 85 -2.31 3.33 8.44
N GLY A 86 -1.63 2.88 9.48
CA GLY A 86 -1.18 1.50 9.66
C GLY A 86 -0.05 1.08 8.73
N HIS A 87 0.67 1.99 8.08
CA HIS A 87 1.82 1.64 7.22
C HIS A 87 3.04 1.18 8.04
N PHE A 88 3.67 0.11 7.55
CA PHE A 88 4.98 -0.39 7.97
C PHE A 88 5.93 -0.38 6.76
N ALA A 89 7.16 0.06 6.96
CA ALA A 89 8.24 0.00 5.97
C ALA A 89 9.59 -0.11 6.67
N ILE A 90 10.61 -0.63 5.98
CA ILE A 90 11.98 -0.71 6.51
C ILE A 90 12.97 -0.03 5.58
N GLU A 91 14.05 0.48 6.16
CA GLU A 91 15.29 0.85 5.49
C GLU A 91 16.41 0.07 6.19
N ALA A 92 16.75 -1.11 5.64
CA ALA A 92 17.70 -2.02 6.26
C ALA A 92 18.71 -2.57 5.23
N LYS A 93 19.89 -2.96 5.73
CA LYS A 93 20.98 -3.52 4.92
C LYS A 93 21.60 -4.73 5.60
N ILE A 94 22.07 -5.67 4.79
CA ILE A 94 22.90 -6.78 5.25
C ILE A 94 24.22 -6.19 5.76
N VAL A 95 24.64 -6.57 6.97
CA VAL A 95 25.86 -6.07 7.63
C VAL A 95 26.92 -7.14 7.85
N SER A 96 26.51 -8.40 7.94
CA SER A 96 27.44 -9.52 7.92
C SER A 96 26.73 -10.80 7.46
N THR A 97 27.55 -11.82 7.21
CA THR A 97 27.13 -13.17 6.89
C THR A 97 27.83 -14.16 7.82
N GLN A 98 27.22 -15.30 8.09
CA GLN A 98 27.88 -16.43 8.74
C GLN A 98 27.65 -17.71 7.94
N ARG A 99 28.73 -18.46 7.69
CA ARG A 99 28.68 -19.80 7.08
C ARG A 99 29.07 -20.91 8.07
N GLU A 100 29.79 -20.55 9.14
CA GLU A 100 30.27 -21.45 10.19
C GLU A 100 30.26 -20.72 11.55
N ALA A 101 30.26 -21.48 12.65
CA ALA A 101 30.21 -20.94 14.00
C ALA A 101 31.39 -20.00 14.31
N GLY A 102 31.09 -18.81 14.83
CA GLY A 102 32.09 -17.78 15.13
C GLY A 102 32.74 -17.09 13.93
N GLN A 103 32.49 -17.54 12.69
CA GLN A 103 33.03 -16.93 11.48
C GLN A 103 32.05 -15.90 10.91
N VAL A 104 32.22 -14.64 11.33
CA VAL A 104 31.46 -13.48 10.83
C VAL A 104 32.20 -12.86 9.64
N ASP A 105 31.58 -12.94 8.47
CA ASP A 105 32.12 -12.43 7.20
C ASP A 105 31.41 -11.12 6.79
N GLN A 106 32.20 -10.05 6.73
CA GLN A 106 31.80 -8.69 6.31
C GLN A 106 32.27 -8.34 4.89
N GLN A 107 32.85 -9.29 4.16
CA GLN A 107 33.38 -9.14 2.80
C GLN A 107 32.58 -9.92 1.74
N ASP A 108 31.63 -10.77 2.16
CA ASP A 108 30.65 -11.40 1.27
C ASP A 108 29.91 -10.33 0.44
N PRO A 109 29.80 -10.47 -0.91
CA PRO A 109 29.16 -9.48 -1.78
C PRO A 109 27.69 -9.14 -1.51
N ALA A 110 27.00 -9.87 -0.63
CA ALA A 110 25.68 -9.47 -0.12
C ALA A 110 25.74 -8.34 0.93
N VAL A 111 26.89 -8.10 1.58
CA VAL A 111 27.04 -7.06 2.62
C VAL A 111 26.94 -5.66 2.02
N GLY A 112 26.24 -4.76 2.73
CA GLY A 112 25.92 -3.40 2.28
C GLY A 112 24.68 -3.31 1.38
N ARG A 113 24.16 -4.44 0.88
CA ARG A 113 22.96 -4.50 0.03
C ARG A 113 21.67 -4.42 0.84
N SER A 114 20.60 -3.93 0.20
CA SER A 114 19.32 -3.67 0.87
C SER A 114 18.53 -4.92 1.22
N ILE A 115 17.71 -4.82 2.27
CA ILE A 115 16.56 -5.69 2.54
C ILE A 115 15.32 -4.81 2.64
N ASP A 116 14.27 -5.20 1.92
CA ASP A 116 13.01 -4.48 1.84
C ASP A 116 11.83 -5.42 2.16
N MET A 117 10.78 -4.88 2.81
CA MET A 117 9.55 -5.60 3.16
C MET A 117 8.35 -4.84 2.58
N TRP A 118 7.65 -5.49 1.65
CA TRP A 118 6.55 -4.91 0.88
C TRP A 118 5.20 -5.47 1.32
N GLY A 119 4.14 -4.78 0.88
CA GLY A 119 2.79 -5.31 0.99
C GLY A 119 2.52 -6.41 -0.04
N HIS A 120 1.35 -7.01 0.07
CA HIS A 120 0.81 -7.88 -0.97
C HIS A 120 0.55 -7.08 -2.25
N PHE A 121 0.72 -7.72 -3.41
CA PHE A 121 0.21 -7.18 -4.66
C PHE A 121 -1.31 -6.95 -4.57
N ASN A 122 -1.83 -5.84 -5.11
CA ASN A 122 -3.26 -5.55 -5.16
C ASN A 122 -3.80 -5.70 -6.59
N ASP A 123 -4.43 -6.85 -6.86
CA ASP A 123 -4.97 -7.22 -8.18
C ASP A 123 -6.07 -6.28 -8.70
N TYR A 124 -6.71 -5.51 -7.83
CA TYR A 124 -7.76 -4.55 -8.20
C TYR A 124 -7.21 -3.16 -8.54
N LEU A 125 -6.08 -2.77 -7.95
CA LEU A 125 -5.42 -1.47 -8.15
C LEU A 125 -4.19 -1.54 -9.09
N ALA A 126 -3.82 -2.74 -9.56
CA ALA A 126 -2.67 -2.99 -10.42
C ALA A 126 -1.30 -2.48 -9.88
N THR A 127 -1.16 -2.24 -8.58
CA THR A 127 0.04 -1.63 -7.96
C THR A 127 0.87 -2.60 -7.10
N THR A 128 2.20 -2.53 -7.21
CA THR A 128 3.15 -3.20 -6.30
C THR A 128 3.50 -2.36 -5.07
N PHE A 129 3.34 -1.02 -5.12
CA PHE A 129 3.73 -0.11 -4.02
C PHE A 129 2.77 -0.13 -2.82
N ASN A 130 2.12 -1.27 -2.58
CA ASN A 130 1.50 -1.53 -1.29
C ASN A 130 2.59 -1.69 -0.24
N ARG A 131 2.37 -1.09 0.92
CA ARG A 131 3.27 -1.26 2.06
C ARG A 131 2.84 -2.45 2.90
N ALA A 132 3.79 -2.98 3.67
CA ALA A 132 3.45 -3.82 4.80
C ALA A 132 2.56 -3.03 5.79
N ARG A 133 1.81 -3.73 6.64
CA ARG A 133 0.94 -3.11 7.64
C ARG A 133 1.44 -3.35 9.06
N ILE A 134 1.07 -2.45 9.96
CA ILE A 134 1.18 -2.61 11.41
C ILE A 134 -0.16 -2.20 12.04
N PHE A 135 -0.69 -3.06 12.91
CA PHE A 135 -2.00 -2.93 13.56
C PHE A 135 -2.04 -3.76 14.84
N ASP A 136 -3.08 -3.59 15.66
CA ASP A 136 -3.30 -4.37 16.87
C ASP A 136 -4.45 -5.37 16.71
N CYS A 137 -4.27 -6.60 17.21
CA CYS A 137 -5.40 -7.53 17.40
C CYS A 137 -6.38 -7.00 18.46
N ASP A 138 -5.85 -6.37 19.51
CA ASP A 138 -6.59 -5.71 20.58
C ASP A 138 -6.12 -4.25 20.66
N PRO A 139 -6.81 -3.30 19.99
CA PRO A 139 -6.39 -1.90 19.95
C PRO A 139 -6.38 -1.16 21.29
N ALA A 140 -6.83 -1.78 22.39
CA ALA A 140 -6.64 -1.24 23.74
C ALA A 140 -5.34 -1.77 24.42
N SER A 141 -4.67 -2.74 23.81
CA SER A 141 -3.51 -3.48 24.35
C SER A 141 -2.16 -2.86 23.99
N ASN A 142 -1.16 -3.20 24.80
CA ASN A 142 0.26 -3.02 24.48
C ASN A 142 0.93 -4.31 23.93
N TRP A 143 0.19 -5.43 23.93
CA TRP A 143 0.75 -6.77 23.68
C TRP A 143 0.47 -7.34 22.30
N THR A 144 -0.38 -6.69 21.50
CA THR A 144 -0.95 -7.29 20.28
C THR A 144 -0.43 -6.68 18.98
N THR A 145 0.67 -5.93 19.05
CA THR A 145 1.33 -5.34 17.90
C THR A 145 1.60 -6.43 16.87
N THR A 146 0.98 -6.28 15.70
CA THR A 146 0.98 -7.27 14.62
C THR A 146 1.42 -6.60 13.34
N ILE A 147 2.48 -7.13 12.74
CA ILE A 147 2.95 -6.75 11.42
C ILE A 147 2.30 -7.69 10.38
N MET A 148 2.12 -7.19 9.16
CA MET A 148 1.80 -8.01 8.00
C MET A 148 2.67 -7.60 6.81
N VAL A 149 3.61 -8.46 6.45
CA VAL A 149 4.39 -8.40 5.20
C VAL A 149 3.67 -9.24 4.14
N GLY A 150 3.72 -8.82 2.87
CA GLY A 150 3.23 -9.60 1.73
C GLY A 150 4.31 -10.09 0.78
N GLN A 151 5.50 -9.48 0.82
CA GLN A 151 6.66 -9.88 0.02
C GLN A 151 7.96 -9.42 0.71
N LEU A 152 8.98 -10.27 0.70
CA LEU A 152 10.35 -9.94 1.10
C LEU A 152 11.22 -9.85 -0.16
N THR A 153 12.12 -8.86 -0.21
CA THR A 153 13.15 -8.78 -1.24
C THR A 153 14.50 -8.41 -0.61
N PHE A 154 15.60 -9.06 -1.00
CA PHE A 154 16.95 -8.69 -0.53
C PHE A 154 18.02 -8.78 -1.62
N GLY A 155 19.13 -8.07 -1.41
CA GLY A 155 20.35 -8.21 -2.22
C GLY A 155 20.45 -7.29 -3.44
N ARG A 156 19.58 -6.27 -3.57
CA ARG A 156 19.76 -5.17 -4.54
C ARG A 156 20.81 -4.16 -4.06
N GLN A 157 21.37 -3.38 -4.99
CA GLN A 157 22.23 -2.24 -4.67
C GLN A 157 21.80 -1.01 -5.46
N GLY A 158 21.18 -0.03 -4.80
CA GLY A 158 20.62 1.14 -5.48
C GLY A 158 19.28 0.82 -6.15
N VAL A 159 19.17 1.15 -7.43
CA VAL A 159 17.99 0.89 -8.28
C VAL A 159 18.02 -0.53 -8.83
N SER A 160 16.88 -1.23 -8.87
CA SER A 160 16.85 -2.68 -9.15
C SER A 160 17.16 -3.03 -10.59
N HIS A 161 17.05 -2.06 -11.51
CA HIS A 161 17.43 -2.20 -12.91
C HIS A 161 18.93 -2.03 -13.17
N GLU A 162 19.72 -1.48 -12.22
CA GLU A 162 21.20 -1.49 -12.30
C GLU A 162 21.79 -2.69 -11.53
N VAL A 163 21.29 -3.00 -10.33
CA VAL A 163 21.69 -4.20 -9.56
C VAL A 163 20.44 -4.86 -8.94
N PRO A 164 19.98 -6.01 -9.49
CA PRO A 164 18.73 -6.63 -9.08
C PRO A 164 18.83 -7.33 -7.72
N TYR A 165 17.67 -7.75 -7.19
CA TYR A 165 17.58 -8.55 -5.98
C TYR A 165 18.23 -9.94 -6.16
N MET A 166 18.83 -10.46 -5.09
CA MET A 166 19.26 -11.86 -5.00
C MET A 166 18.06 -12.79 -4.73
N LEU A 167 17.14 -12.35 -3.86
CA LEU A 167 15.86 -13.05 -3.60
C LEU A 167 14.70 -12.05 -3.66
N SER A 168 13.60 -12.49 -4.27
CA SER A 168 12.27 -11.89 -4.16
C SER A 168 11.25 -13.00 -3.93
N ALA A 169 10.41 -12.91 -2.89
CA ALA A 169 9.47 -13.98 -2.54
C ALA A 169 8.27 -13.46 -1.73
N PRO A 170 7.06 -14.05 -1.90
CA PRO A 170 5.89 -13.67 -1.12
C PRO A 170 6.00 -14.08 0.36
N VAL A 171 5.25 -13.40 1.20
CA VAL A 171 5.09 -13.70 2.64
C VAL A 171 3.59 -13.76 2.93
N GLU A 172 3.17 -14.76 3.72
CA GLU A 172 1.76 -14.97 4.07
C GLU A 172 1.52 -14.95 5.58
N GLY A 173 0.25 -14.79 5.96
CA GLY A 173 -0.19 -14.77 7.35
C GLY A 173 0.07 -13.44 8.07
N MET A 174 -0.07 -13.46 9.39
CA MET A 174 0.17 -12.31 10.26
C MET A 174 1.39 -12.57 11.15
N GLN A 175 2.14 -11.52 11.47
CA GLN A 175 3.35 -11.57 12.29
C GLN A 175 3.11 -10.81 13.61
N PRO A 176 2.48 -11.43 14.62
CA PRO A 176 2.38 -10.84 15.96
C PRO A 176 3.73 -10.86 16.67
N ALA A 177 3.98 -9.86 17.51
CA ALA A 177 5.12 -9.86 18.43
C ALA A 177 5.07 -11.11 19.33
N ARG A 178 6.14 -11.93 19.35
CA ARG A 178 6.17 -13.16 20.17
C ARG A 178 7.00 -13.04 21.45
N TRP A 179 8.04 -12.22 21.45
CA TRP A 179 8.70 -11.77 22.67
C TRP A 179 8.58 -10.25 22.74
N GLN A 180 8.19 -9.73 23.89
CA GLN A 180 8.22 -8.30 24.20
C GLN A 180 9.02 -8.07 25.48
N ASN A 181 9.83 -7.03 25.50
CA ASN A 181 10.67 -6.65 26.63
C ASN A 181 10.34 -5.21 27.03
N PHE A 182 9.49 -5.05 28.04
CA PHE A 182 9.05 -3.75 28.56
C PHE A 182 10.12 -3.02 29.40
N ASN A 183 11.36 -3.51 29.41
CA ASN A 183 12.50 -2.92 30.11
C ASN A 183 13.84 -3.19 29.38
N TYR A 184 13.83 -3.02 28.05
CA TYR A 184 14.99 -3.25 27.17
C TYR A 184 15.98 -2.08 27.19
N ILE A 185 15.53 -0.85 27.45
CA ILE A 185 16.40 0.29 27.78
C ILE A 185 16.14 0.66 29.24
N ARG A 186 17.20 0.83 30.05
CA ARG A 186 17.07 1.07 31.51
C ARG A 186 17.03 2.54 31.87
N GLU A 187 18.07 3.30 31.53
CA GLU A 187 18.18 4.73 31.84
C GLU A 187 17.64 5.58 30.67
N LEU A 188 16.48 6.20 30.87
CA LEU A 188 15.89 7.13 29.90
C LEU A 188 15.79 8.54 30.51
N PRO A 189 16.00 9.61 29.71
CA PRO A 189 15.61 10.97 30.08
C PRO A 189 14.12 11.04 30.40
N GLU A 190 13.67 12.01 31.21
CA GLU A 190 12.25 12.18 31.50
C GLU A 190 11.45 12.49 30.22
N HIS A 191 10.44 11.67 29.92
CA HIS A 191 9.57 11.83 28.75
C HIS A 191 8.25 11.05 28.94
N PRO A 192 7.07 11.60 28.58
CA PRO A 192 5.76 10.93 28.69
C PRO A 192 5.72 9.54 28.03
N LEU A 193 6.26 9.43 26.80
CA LEU A 193 6.32 8.18 26.04
C LEU A 193 7.45 7.21 26.46
N ASN A 194 8.08 7.38 27.63
CA ASN A 194 9.09 6.44 28.14
C ASN A 194 8.56 5.00 28.29
N GLY A 195 7.24 4.83 28.42
CA GLY A 195 6.59 3.51 28.36
C GLY A 195 6.86 2.76 27.06
N GLU A 196 6.93 3.46 25.92
CA GLU A 196 7.21 2.93 24.59
C GLU A 196 8.70 2.91 24.26
N PHE A 197 9.42 4.00 24.55
CA PHE A 197 10.84 4.14 24.20
C PHE A 197 11.73 3.02 24.78
N LYS A 198 11.35 2.46 25.94
CA LYS A 198 12.07 1.37 26.60
C LYS A 198 11.72 -0.04 26.11
N ARG A 199 10.78 -0.18 25.17
CA ARG A 199 10.32 -1.48 24.65
C ARG A 199 11.28 -2.04 23.60
N ALA A 200 11.30 -3.36 23.52
CA ALA A 200 11.69 -4.08 22.32
C ALA A 200 10.71 -5.22 22.05
N GLU A 201 10.49 -5.53 20.78
CA GLU A 201 9.57 -6.57 20.30
C GLU A 201 10.30 -7.47 19.30
N VAL A 202 10.00 -8.77 19.28
CA VAL A 202 10.56 -9.74 18.32
C VAL A 202 9.46 -10.34 17.46
N TYR A 203 9.70 -10.30 16.15
CA TYR A 203 8.84 -10.76 15.08
C TYR A 203 9.55 -11.83 14.26
N GLN A 204 8.78 -12.79 13.73
CA GLN A 204 9.31 -13.79 12.81
C GLN A 204 8.26 -14.16 11.74
N PHE A 205 8.73 -14.45 10.54
CA PHE A 205 7.96 -15.11 9.48
C PHE A 205 8.85 -16.07 8.69
N VAL A 206 8.22 -16.84 7.80
CA VAL A 206 8.90 -17.78 6.91
C VAL A 206 8.42 -17.59 5.47
N ILE A 207 9.30 -17.97 4.54
CA ILE A 207 9.01 -18.13 3.12
C ILE A 207 9.13 -19.62 2.83
N PRO A 208 8.01 -20.35 2.61
CA PRO A 208 8.04 -21.76 2.24
C PRO A 208 8.79 -21.97 0.92
N LYS A 209 9.55 -23.06 0.78
CA LYS A 209 10.29 -23.35 -0.46
C LYS A 209 9.40 -23.77 -1.64
N ASP A 210 8.17 -24.18 -1.33
CA ASP A 210 7.09 -24.52 -2.26
C ASP A 210 6.14 -23.34 -2.53
N ALA A 211 6.39 -22.16 -1.95
CA ALA A 211 5.64 -20.95 -2.28
C ALA A 211 5.81 -20.61 -3.77
N LYS A 212 4.72 -20.16 -4.38
CA LYS A 212 4.74 -19.63 -5.75
C LYS A 212 5.55 -18.33 -5.77
N ASP A 213 6.07 -17.97 -6.94
CA ASP A 213 6.74 -16.68 -7.18
C ASP A 213 7.96 -16.41 -6.27
N VAL A 214 8.63 -17.47 -5.78
CA VAL A 214 9.97 -17.40 -5.18
C VAL A 214 11.01 -17.28 -6.30
N LEU A 215 11.59 -16.10 -6.44
CA LEU A 215 12.52 -15.73 -7.52
C LEU A 215 13.93 -15.52 -6.97
N TRP A 216 14.88 -16.34 -7.46
CA TRP A 216 16.32 -16.18 -7.21
C TRP A 216 16.96 -15.44 -8.38
N GLY A 217 17.39 -14.20 -8.18
CA GLY A 217 18.08 -13.39 -9.19
C GLY A 217 19.53 -13.81 -9.41
N GLU A 218 20.09 -13.43 -10.57
CA GLU A 218 21.42 -13.88 -11.03
C GLU A 218 22.55 -13.51 -10.05
N GLU A 219 22.45 -12.35 -9.40
CA GLU A 219 23.34 -11.85 -8.35
C GLU A 219 23.54 -12.82 -7.18
N THR A 220 22.63 -13.79 -6.99
CA THR A 220 22.78 -14.92 -6.02
C THR A 220 24.15 -15.58 -6.13
N ALA A 221 24.64 -15.80 -7.35
CA ALA A 221 25.90 -16.50 -7.61
C ALA A 221 27.15 -15.73 -7.15
N LEU A 222 27.04 -14.42 -6.90
CA LEU A 222 28.15 -13.60 -6.42
C LEU A 222 28.39 -13.73 -4.92
N SER A 223 27.35 -14.06 -4.14
CA SER A 223 27.47 -14.26 -2.69
C SER A 223 27.66 -15.75 -2.36
N PRO A 224 28.80 -16.16 -1.77
CA PRO A 224 28.98 -17.52 -1.27
C PRO A 224 27.94 -17.90 -0.22
N THR A 225 27.52 -16.97 0.62
CA THR A 225 26.53 -17.23 1.68
C THR A 225 25.11 -17.40 1.11
N VAL A 226 24.68 -16.55 0.17
CA VAL A 226 23.35 -16.68 -0.45
C VAL A 226 23.30 -17.89 -1.38
N SER A 227 24.38 -18.20 -2.10
CA SER A 227 24.51 -19.43 -2.87
C SER A 227 24.41 -20.68 -1.97
N LEU A 228 25.00 -20.67 -0.77
CA LEU A 228 24.86 -21.74 0.21
C LEU A 228 23.44 -21.80 0.81
N LEU A 229 22.78 -20.66 1.04
CA LEU A 229 21.39 -20.61 1.53
C LEU A 229 20.43 -21.24 0.52
N ARG A 230 20.54 -20.86 -0.76
CA ARG A 230 19.77 -21.46 -1.86
C ARG A 230 20.03 -22.96 -1.97
N SER A 231 21.30 -23.38 -1.95
CA SER A 231 21.68 -24.79 -2.03
C SER A 231 21.16 -25.63 -0.84
N ALA A 232 21.04 -25.01 0.34
CA ALA A 232 20.53 -25.69 1.53
C ALA A 232 19.01 -25.91 1.49
N MET A 233 18.23 -25.09 0.76
CA MET A 233 16.77 -25.29 0.63
C MET A 233 16.38 -26.57 -0.11
N GLU A 234 17.27 -27.13 -0.94
CA GLU A 234 17.07 -28.40 -1.64
C GLU A 234 17.03 -29.62 -0.70
N ARG A 235 17.43 -29.47 0.57
CA ARG A 235 17.39 -30.55 1.57
C ARG A 235 15.97 -30.90 2.00
N GLU A 236 15.73 -32.18 2.27
CA GLU A 236 14.43 -32.70 2.72
C GLU A 236 13.96 -32.07 4.04
N ASP A 237 14.88 -31.84 5.00
CA ASP A 237 14.55 -31.29 6.32
C ASP A 237 14.26 -29.78 6.33
N VAL A 238 14.59 -29.06 5.25
CA VAL A 238 14.33 -27.62 5.10
C VAL A 238 12.95 -27.40 4.49
N LEU A 239 12.11 -26.64 5.18
CA LEU A 239 10.79 -26.19 4.71
C LEU A 239 10.85 -24.83 3.99
N GLY A 240 11.91 -24.04 4.22
CA GLY A 240 12.09 -22.76 3.52
C GLY A 240 13.14 -21.84 4.14
N VAL A 241 12.90 -20.53 4.04
CA VAL A 241 13.70 -19.47 4.69
C VAL A 241 12.92 -18.94 5.90
N VAL A 242 13.60 -18.65 7.01
CA VAL A 242 13.05 -17.89 8.15
C VAL A 242 13.68 -16.49 8.19
N VAL A 243 12.87 -15.51 8.58
CA VAL A 243 13.33 -14.15 8.90
C VAL A 243 12.86 -13.82 10.31
N GLN A 244 13.81 -13.63 11.23
CA GLN A 244 13.54 -13.08 12.56
C GLN A 244 14.10 -11.66 12.63
N PHE A 245 13.33 -10.71 13.16
CA PHE A 245 13.81 -9.36 13.43
C PHE A 245 13.21 -8.79 14.72
N SER A 246 13.90 -7.83 15.32
CA SER A 246 13.42 -7.08 16.48
C SER A 246 13.29 -5.60 16.17
N LEU A 247 12.24 -4.98 16.72
CA LEU A 247 12.08 -3.54 16.78
C LEU A 247 12.41 -3.05 18.20
N SER A 248 13.15 -1.95 18.33
CA SER A 248 13.47 -1.31 19.62
C SER A 248 13.78 0.18 19.46
N ASN A 249 13.93 0.91 20.57
CA ASN A 249 14.39 2.32 20.55
C ASN A 249 13.61 3.23 19.57
N MET A 250 12.31 3.32 19.78
CA MET A 250 11.41 4.27 19.10
C MET A 250 11.97 5.70 19.15
N SER A 251 11.86 6.45 18.05
CA SER A 251 12.16 7.88 17.96
C SER A 251 11.14 8.73 18.73
N ALA A 252 11.54 9.86 19.29
CA ALA A 252 10.55 10.84 19.74
C ALA A 252 9.74 11.37 18.54
N PRO A 253 8.39 11.43 18.63
CA PRO A 253 7.57 12.07 17.60
C PRO A 253 7.77 13.59 17.65
N LEU A 254 8.07 14.22 16.52
CA LEU A 254 8.36 15.66 16.45
C LEU A 254 7.09 16.53 16.39
N GLN A 255 5.98 15.96 15.91
CA GLN A 255 4.66 16.57 15.87
C GLN A 255 3.60 15.44 15.92
N PRO A 256 2.34 15.73 16.29
CA PRO A 256 1.25 14.75 16.25
C PRO A 256 1.00 14.21 14.83
N ASP A 257 0.40 13.02 14.75
CA ASP A 257 -0.07 12.41 13.50
C ASP A 257 1.08 12.33 12.46
N SER A 258 2.21 11.78 12.89
CA SER A 258 3.44 11.65 12.10
C SER A 258 4.21 10.36 12.39
N PRO A 259 4.73 9.66 11.35
CA PRO A 259 5.40 8.38 11.51
C PRO A 259 6.63 8.42 12.42
N VAL A 260 6.81 7.36 13.22
CA VAL A 260 7.96 7.17 14.10
C VAL A 260 8.91 6.10 13.54
N PHE A 261 10.15 6.10 14.01
CA PHE A 261 11.21 5.18 13.57
C PHE A 261 11.69 4.31 14.73
N TRP A 262 12.02 3.06 14.45
CA TRP A 262 12.53 2.09 15.42
C TRP A 262 13.85 1.51 14.90
N HIS A 263 14.81 1.22 15.79
CA HIS A 263 15.96 0.37 15.45
C HIS A 263 15.46 -1.02 15.05
N LEU A 264 15.89 -1.46 13.87
CA LEU A 264 15.68 -2.81 13.39
C LEU A 264 17.01 -3.58 13.41
N HIS A 265 16.99 -4.77 13.99
CA HIS A 265 18.05 -5.80 13.90
C HIS A 265 17.40 -7.12 13.52
N GLY A 266 17.98 -7.89 12.60
CA GLY A 266 17.41 -9.17 12.17
C GLY A 266 18.41 -10.15 11.58
N THR A 267 17.96 -11.40 11.43
CA THR A 267 18.70 -12.51 10.83
C THR A 267 17.80 -13.29 9.88
N ILE A 268 18.31 -13.56 8.68
CA ILE A 268 17.75 -14.52 7.72
C ILE A 268 18.51 -15.84 7.88
N GLY A 269 17.80 -16.96 7.91
CA GLY A 269 18.36 -18.31 7.99
C GLY A 269 17.43 -19.36 7.38
N LEU A 270 17.71 -20.63 7.65
CA LEU A 270 16.85 -21.75 7.21
C LEU A 270 15.62 -21.91 8.11
N TRP A 271 14.49 -22.28 7.53
CA TRP A 271 13.32 -22.80 8.26
C TRP A 271 13.23 -24.31 8.04
N CYS A 272 13.21 -25.11 9.10
CA CYS A 272 13.18 -26.58 8.99
C CYS A 272 11.95 -27.24 9.60
N GLU A 273 11.82 -28.54 9.35
CA GLU A 273 10.81 -29.40 9.96
C GLU A 273 10.85 -29.31 11.51
N GLY A 274 9.66 -29.29 12.11
CA GLY A 274 9.46 -29.10 13.54
C GLY A 274 9.50 -27.65 14.02
N GLU A 275 10.03 -26.71 13.23
CA GLU A 275 10.18 -25.29 13.62
C GLU A 275 8.90 -24.48 13.31
N LEU A 276 8.52 -23.54 14.18
CA LEU A 276 7.32 -22.71 14.03
C LEU A 276 7.53 -21.56 13.03
N LYS A 277 6.47 -21.20 12.29
CA LYS A 277 6.49 -20.10 11.32
C LYS A 277 6.76 -18.75 11.99
N THR A 278 6.03 -18.46 13.06
CA THR A 278 6.00 -17.13 13.69
C THR A 278 6.82 -17.03 14.97
N TYR A 279 7.29 -18.13 15.55
CA TYR A 279 7.89 -18.16 16.90
C TYR A 279 9.37 -18.58 16.86
N PRO A 280 10.27 -17.90 17.61
CA PRO A 280 11.69 -18.25 17.64
C PRO A 280 11.99 -19.68 18.07
N GLN A 281 12.80 -20.38 17.28
CA GLN A 281 13.15 -21.78 17.51
C GLN A 281 14.18 -21.96 18.64
N GLY A 282 14.10 -23.10 19.32
CA GLY A 282 15.12 -23.59 20.26
C GLY A 282 14.59 -23.81 21.68
N ARG A 283 15.49 -24.08 22.61
CA ARG A 283 15.17 -24.25 24.04
C ARG A 283 14.95 -22.88 24.66
N LEU A 284 13.70 -22.58 25.04
CA LEU A 284 13.28 -21.27 25.55
C LEU A 284 13.70 -21.08 27.02
N LEU A 285 14.57 -20.10 27.29
CA LEU A 285 14.95 -19.70 28.64
C LEU A 285 14.32 -18.34 28.99
N THR A 286 13.66 -18.26 30.15
CA THR A 286 12.93 -17.08 30.61
C THR A 286 13.37 -16.66 32.03
N PRO A 287 13.13 -15.40 32.44
CA PRO A 287 13.26 -14.96 33.83
C PRO A 287 11.98 -15.21 34.66
N ARG A 288 10.94 -15.81 34.06
CA ARG A 288 9.53 -15.83 34.53
C ARG A 288 9.36 -16.41 35.93
N HIS A 289 10.08 -17.49 36.23
CA HIS A 289 10.02 -18.22 37.51
C HIS A 289 11.21 -17.95 38.43
N ILE A 290 11.92 -16.84 38.25
CA ILE A 290 13.14 -16.48 39.00
C ILE A 290 12.94 -15.20 39.81
N PHE A 291 12.44 -14.14 39.17
CA PHE A 291 12.34 -12.81 39.77
C PHE A 291 10.88 -12.44 40.01
N GLN A 292 10.56 -12.03 41.26
CA GLN A 292 9.21 -11.57 41.63
C GLN A 292 8.88 -10.21 41.01
N ASN A 293 9.84 -9.28 40.94
CA ASN A 293 9.65 -8.00 40.26
C ASN A 293 10.24 -8.06 38.84
N PRO A 294 9.57 -7.46 37.83
CA PRO A 294 10.14 -7.34 36.48
C PRO A 294 11.41 -6.48 36.39
N GLU A 295 11.61 -5.55 37.33
CA GLU A 295 12.74 -4.61 37.32
C GLU A 295 14.07 -5.27 37.70
N ASP A 296 14.04 -6.23 38.62
CA ASP A 296 15.21 -7.03 39.07
C ASP A 296 15.83 -7.88 37.95
N ARG A 297 15.11 -8.06 36.83
CA ARG A 297 15.52 -8.91 35.71
C ARG A 297 16.61 -8.24 34.90
N THR A 298 17.84 -8.76 34.98
CA THR A 298 19.00 -8.28 34.21
C THR A 298 19.11 -8.88 32.82
N LEU A 299 18.39 -9.98 32.55
CA LEU A 299 18.36 -10.68 31.26
C LEU A 299 16.92 -11.07 30.92
N SER A 300 16.53 -10.92 29.66
CA SER A 300 15.21 -11.27 29.14
C SER A 300 15.24 -12.59 28.36
N ASN A 301 14.12 -12.97 27.75
CA ASN A 301 13.97 -14.23 27.03
C ASN A 301 15.03 -14.42 25.93
N LEU A 302 15.46 -15.67 25.78
CA LEU A 302 16.33 -16.15 24.70
C LEU A 302 15.99 -17.60 24.37
N THR A 303 16.40 -18.07 23.19
CA THR A 303 16.47 -19.50 22.88
C THR A 303 17.90 -19.96 22.70
N VAL A 304 18.16 -21.25 22.98
CA VAL A 304 19.45 -21.91 22.71
C VAL A 304 19.25 -23.22 21.95
N ALA A 305 20.14 -23.49 21.00
CA ALA A 305 20.35 -24.80 20.39
C ALA A 305 21.75 -25.30 20.77
N ILE A 306 21.88 -26.58 21.09
CA ILE A 306 23.17 -27.23 21.35
C ILE A 306 23.40 -28.27 20.26
N THR A 307 24.56 -28.18 19.61
CA THR A 307 24.99 -29.07 18.53
C THR A 307 26.41 -29.57 18.83
N PRO A 308 26.91 -30.60 18.12
CA PRO A 308 28.32 -31.00 18.21
C PRO A 308 29.32 -29.87 17.90
N GLN A 309 28.90 -28.84 17.15
CA GLN A 309 29.72 -27.69 16.77
C GLN A 309 29.77 -26.60 17.87
N GLY A 310 28.79 -26.54 18.78
CA GLY A 310 28.73 -25.50 19.80
C GLY A 310 27.34 -25.29 20.41
N ALA A 311 27.21 -24.24 21.22
CA ALA A 311 25.92 -23.69 21.63
C ALA A 311 25.66 -22.41 20.83
N SER A 312 24.52 -22.32 20.16
CA SER A 312 24.06 -21.09 19.49
C SER A 312 22.86 -20.52 20.24
N LEU A 313 22.94 -19.23 20.60
CA LEU A 313 21.94 -18.53 21.40
C LEU A 313 21.34 -17.37 20.61
N ASN A 314 20.00 -17.28 20.62
CA ASN A 314 19.25 -16.18 20.05
C ASN A 314 19.00 -15.13 21.15
N MET A 315 19.92 -14.16 21.27
CA MET A 315 19.93 -13.14 22.31
C MET A 315 19.47 -11.75 21.80
N VAL A 316 18.78 -11.71 20.65
CA VAL A 316 18.38 -10.50 19.88
C VAL A 316 17.90 -9.33 20.76
N THR A 317 16.97 -9.58 21.69
CA THR A 317 16.45 -8.61 22.68
C THR A 317 16.70 -9.02 24.13
N ALA A 318 17.54 -10.03 24.35
CA ALA A 318 17.75 -10.64 25.67
C ALA A 318 18.52 -9.72 26.61
N VAL A 319 19.65 -9.17 26.15
CA VAL A 319 20.48 -8.24 26.94
C VAL A 319 19.98 -6.80 26.74
N PRO A 320 19.56 -6.10 27.82
CA PRO A 320 19.16 -4.69 27.77
C PRO A 320 20.30 -3.74 27.38
N CYS A 321 19.95 -2.53 26.96
CA CYS A 321 20.86 -1.38 26.85
C CYS A 321 20.83 -0.55 28.14
N ASN A 322 22.00 -0.04 28.55
CA ASN A 322 22.13 0.75 29.79
C ASN A 322 21.26 2.01 29.76
N GLY A 323 21.18 2.71 28.62
CA GLY A 323 20.37 3.92 28.51
C GLY A 323 20.25 4.50 27.09
N ARG A 324 19.61 5.67 26.98
CA ARG A 324 19.27 6.36 25.72
C ARG A 324 19.56 7.86 25.80
N ALA A 325 20.08 8.44 24.72
CA ALA A 325 20.41 9.85 24.63
C ALA A 325 19.18 10.75 24.47
N ILE A 326 19.28 12.00 24.94
CA ILE A 326 18.23 13.03 24.80
C ILE A 326 17.97 13.35 23.32
N GLN A 327 19.01 13.44 22.50
CA GLN A 327 18.93 13.81 21.08
C GLN A 327 19.08 12.59 20.15
N ALA A 328 18.62 12.76 18.91
CA ALA A 328 18.83 11.81 17.82
C ALA A 328 20.33 11.61 17.52
N GLY A 329 20.68 10.44 17.00
CA GLY A 329 22.01 10.16 16.46
C GLY A 329 22.18 10.69 15.03
N PRO A 330 23.14 10.16 14.24
CA PRO A 330 23.25 10.43 12.80
C PRO A 330 22.14 9.75 11.95
N GLY A 331 21.05 9.31 12.57
CA GLY A 331 19.88 8.67 11.97
C GLY A 331 18.61 9.08 12.70
N PRO A 332 17.42 8.59 12.30
CA PRO A 332 16.12 9.09 12.80
C PRO A 332 15.80 8.72 14.26
N THR A 333 16.64 7.91 14.91
CA THR A 333 16.46 7.40 16.28
C THR A 333 17.52 7.95 17.23
N HIS A 334 17.27 7.81 18.54
CA HIS A 334 18.17 8.29 19.59
C HIS A 334 19.38 7.36 19.74
N ALA A 335 20.55 7.91 20.06
CA ALA A 335 21.71 7.07 20.37
C ALA A 335 21.43 6.23 21.64
N ILE A 336 21.78 4.94 21.61
CA ILE A 336 21.71 4.04 22.76
C ILE A 336 23.10 3.83 23.35
N ALA A 337 23.17 3.71 24.67
CA ALA A 337 24.39 3.33 25.38
C ALA A 337 24.72 1.84 25.16
N SER A 338 25.85 1.39 25.72
CA SER A 338 26.28 -0.01 25.69
C SER A 338 25.22 -0.97 26.24
N LYS A 339 25.34 -2.25 25.85
CA LYS A 339 24.61 -3.35 26.48
C LYS A 339 24.99 -3.46 27.96
N LEU A 340 24.03 -3.89 28.78
CA LEU A 340 24.25 -4.15 30.21
C LEU A 340 25.42 -5.13 30.41
N ASP A 341 26.33 -4.80 31.33
CA ASP A 341 27.48 -5.63 31.63
C ASP A 341 27.08 -6.73 32.62
N LEU A 342 26.98 -7.96 32.14
CA LEU A 342 26.62 -9.14 32.93
C LEU A 342 27.85 -9.99 33.28
N GLY A 343 29.06 -9.51 32.96
CA GLY A 343 30.31 -10.27 33.09
C GLY A 343 30.38 -11.46 32.12
N GLU A 344 31.17 -12.48 32.50
CA GLU A 344 31.13 -13.78 31.83
C GLU A 344 29.90 -14.56 32.30
N LEU A 345 29.11 -15.07 31.34
CA LEU A 345 27.92 -15.86 31.59
C LEU A 345 28.22 -17.35 31.38
N GLU A 346 27.69 -18.21 32.24
CA GLU A 346 27.81 -19.67 32.12
C GLU A 346 26.46 -20.29 31.74
N LEU A 347 26.40 -21.01 30.62
CA LEU A 347 25.30 -21.91 30.32
C LEU A 347 25.50 -23.21 31.09
N ARG A 348 24.54 -23.59 31.93
CA ARG A 348 24.60 -24.77 32.79
C ARG A 348 23.31 -25.59 32.72
N THR A 349 23.38 -26.86 33.13
CA THR A 349 22.18 -27.66 33.43
C THR A 349 21.57 -27.23 34.76
N VAL A 350 20.25 -27.36 34.90
CA VAL A 350 19.51 -26.90 36.09
C VAL A 350 19.78 -27.79 37.32
N LYS A 351 19.79 -29.14 37.16
CA LYS A 351 19.77 -30.07 38.31
C LYS A 351 21.19 -30.44 38.76
N SER A 352 22.05 -30.89 37.84
CA SER A 352 23.45 -31.24 38.14
C SER A 352 24.39 -30.03 38.23
N GLN A 353 23.95 -28.86 37.73
CA GLN A 353 24.79 -27.66 37.60
C GLN A 353 26.07 -27.93 36.80
N ARG A 354 26.03 -28.83 35.81
CA ARG A 354 27.10 -29.12 34.85
C ARG A 354 27.31 -27.89 33.94
N LEU A 355 28.56 -27.55 33.63
CA LEU A 355 28.86 -26.47 32.68
C LEU A 355 28.70 -27.01 31.25
N VAL A 356 27.91 -26.33 30.43
CA VAL A 356 27.69 -26.68 29.02
C VAL A 356 28.52 -25.78 28.10
N ALA A 357 28.50 -24.46 28.33
CA ALA A 357 29.30 -23.49 27.56
C ALA A 357 29.60 -22.23 28.41
N ARG A 358 30.65 -21.49 28.02
CA ARG A 358 30.92 -20.12 28.51
C ARG A 358 30.55 -19.12 27.44
N ILE A 359 29.93 -18.02 27.84
CA ILE A 359 29.54 -16.92 26.97
C ILE A 359 30.37 -15.69 27.41
N PRO A 360 31.42 -15.34 26.66
CA PRO A 360 32.24 -14.16 26.94
C PRO A 360 31.39 -12.89 26.93
N LYS A 361 31.79 -11.90 27.73
CA LYS A 361 31.16 -10.57 27.77
C LYS A 361 31.08 -9.94 26.38
N GLU A 362 32.16 -10.07 25.63
CA GLU A 362 32.38 -9.47 24.31
C GLU A 362 31.36 -9.99 23.28
N ALA A 363 30.87 -11.22 23.45
CA ALA A 363 30.00 -11.89 22.49
C ALA A 363 28.56 -11.33 22.46
N TYR A 364 28.07 -10.77 23.57
CA TYR A 364 26.74 -10.13 23.64
C TYR A 364 26.78 -8.60 23.71
N GLN A 365 27.97 -8.00 23.77
CA GLN A 365 28.14 -6.55 23.82
C GLN A 365 27.85 -5.88 22.47
N GLN A 366 27.63 -4.55 22.51
CA GLN A 366 27.06 -3.78 21.40
C GLN A 366 27.72 -4.02 20.01
N PRO A 367 29.07 -4.10 19.86
CA PRO A 367 29.68 -4.34 18.55
C PRO A 367 29.39 -5.74 17.97
N ALA A 368 29.36 -6.77 18.81
CA ALA A 368 29.01 -8.13 18.38
C ALA A 368 27.51 -8.22 18.06
N HIS A 369 26.65 -7.66 18.92
CA HIS A 369 25.20 -7.57 18.70
C HIS A 369 24.84 -6.86 17.38
N GLN A 370 25.59 -5.82 17.00
CA GLN A 370 25.41 -5.13 15.72
C GLN A 370 25.84 -5.95 14.50
N LEU A 371 26.82 -6.85 14.63
CA LEU A 371 27.29 -7.69 13.54
C LEU A 371 26.40 -8.92 13.32
N THR A 372 25.95 -9.60 14.39
CA THR A 372 25.19 -10.86 14.33
C THR A 372 23.70 -10.70 14.67
N SER A 373 23.20 -9.46 14.78
CA SER A 373 21.85 -9.15 15.28
C SER A 373 21.52 -9.80 16.62
N GLY A 374 22.53 -10.06 17.46
CA GLY A 374 22.39 -10.73 18.75
C GLY A 374 22.26 -12.25 18.70
N ILE A 375 22.58 -12.91 17.58
CA ILE A 375 22.86 -14.35 17.57
C ILE A 375 24.30 -14.56 18.10
N VAL A 376 24.48 -15.51 19.02
CA VAL A 376 25.73 -15.74 19.75
C VAL A 376 26.12 -17.21 19.67
N ASP A 377 27.18 -17.54 18.94
CA ASP A 377 27.76 -18.88 18.88
C ASP A 377 28.96 -19.00 19.83
N VAL A 378 28.98 -20.04 20.66
CA VAL A 378 30.09 -20.31 21.59
C VAL A 378 30.44 -21.81 21.63
N PRO A 379 31.73 -22.17 21.83
CA PRO A 379 32.13 -23.57 21.95
C PRO A 379 31.58 -24.21 23.23
N LEU A 380 31.38 -25.52 23.18
CA LEU A 380 31.06 -26.31 24.37
C LEU A 380 32.27 -26.37 25.33
N ALA A 381 31.99 -26.51 26.62
CA ALA A 381 33.03 -26.63 27.64
C ALA A 381 33.77 -27.99 27.60
N GLU A 382 33.11 -29.02 27.07
CA GLU A 382 33.61 -30.38 26.86
C GLU A 382 32.99 -30.93 25.55
N PRO A 383 33.52 -32.00 24.94
CA PRO A 383 32.92 -32.64 23.77
C PRO A 383 31.44 -32.99 23.97
N PHE A 384 30.63 -32.91 22.91
CA PHE A 384 29.18 -33.09 22.98
C PHE A 384 28.79 -34.46 23.56
N GLU A 385 29.59 -35.49 23.28
CA GLU A 385 29.43 -36.86 23.78
C GLU A 385 29.57 -36.97 25.31
N ASN A 386 30.26 -36.02 25.96
CA ASN A 386 30.40 -35.95 27.42
C ASN A 386 29.29 -35.11 28.10
N LEU A 387 28.40 -34.51 27.31
CA LEU A 387 27.37 -33.57 27.76
C LEU A 387 25.96 -33.95 27.28
N CYS A 388 25.80 -34.74 26.22
CA CYS A 388 24.52 -35.05 25.58
C CYS A 388 23.49 -35.63 26.56
N ASP A 389 23.82 -36.67 27.33
CA ASP A 389 22.93 -37.27 28.33
C ASP A 389 22.42 -36.23 29.35
N GLU A 390 23.31 -35.35 29.83
CA GLU A 390 23.00 -34.29 30.79
C GLU A 390 22.09 -33.21 30.17
N ILE A 391 22.35 -32.84 28.91
CA ILE A 391 21.57 -31.85 28.14
C ILE A 391 20.17 -32.39 27.81
N GLU A 392 20.04 -33.64 27.38
CA GLU A 392 18.76 -34.21 26.92
C GLU A 392 17.77 -34.50 28.08
N HIS A 393 18.27 -34.74 29.29
CA HIS A 393 17.46 -35.13 30.45
C HIS A 393 17.25 -34.03 31.50
N GLN A 394 17.79 -32.83 31.29
CA GLN A 394 17.65 -31.70 32.23
C GLN A 394 17.39 -30.39 31.50
N GLY A 395 16.58 -29.51 32.10
CA GLY A 395 16.48 -28.12 31.68
C GLY A 395 17.83 -27.39 31.79
N LEU A 396 18.00 -26.34 30.99
CA LEU A 396 19.16 -25.45 30.96
C LEU A 396 18.89 -24.14 31.72
N CYS A 397 19.96 -23.43 32.07
CA CYS A 397 19.90 -22.10 32.66
C CYS A 397 21.17 -21.28 32.37
N ILE A 398 21.02 -19.96 32.29
CA ILE A 398 22.15 -19.02 32.25
C ILE A 398 22.44 -18.55 33.68
N VAL A 399 23.70 -18.68 34.09
CA VAL A 399 24.21 -18.22 35.39
C VAL A 399 25.13 -17.02 35.17
N GLY A 400 24.83 -15.92 35.83
CA GLY A 400 25.73 -14.76 35.94
C GLY A 400 26.47 -14.73 37.27
N THR A 401 27.53 -13.94 37.34
CA THR A 401 28.26 -13.69 38.60
C THR A 401 28.03 -12.24 39.04
N HIS A 402 27.33 -12.06 40.15
CA HIS A 402 27.05 -10.75 40.74
C HIS A 402 28.34 -10.11 41.30
N PRO A 403 28.48 -8.77 41.37
CA PRO A 403 29.73 -8.10 41.80
C PRO A 403 30.27 -8.45 43.20
N ASN A 404 29.49 -9.13 44.05
CA ASN A 404 29.96 -9.70 45.33
C ASN A 404 30.55 -11.13 45.21
N GLY A 405 30.72 -11.64 43.99
CA GLY A 405 31.23 -12.98 43.70
C GLY A 405 30.19 -14.12 43.78
N GLN A 406 28.93 -13.83 44.08
CA GLN A 406 27.87 -14.85 44.14
C GLN A 406 27.34 -15.18 42.74
N ARG A 407 27.06 -16.46 42.51
CA ARG A 407 26.45 -16.97 41.27
C ARG A 407 24.93 -16.91 41.37
N GLN A 408 24.27 -16.39 40.35
CA GLN A 408 22.82 -16.25 40.28
C GLN A 408 22.29 -16.74 38.93
N ILE A 409 21.21 -17.50 38.93
CA ILE A 409 20.51 -17.87 37.68
C ILE A 409 19.77 -16.63 37.18
N LEU A 410 20.00 -16.24 35.92
CA LEU A 410 19.38 -15.06 35.31
C LEU A 410 18.16 -15.45 34.44
N VAL A 411 18.27 -16.54 33.69
CA VAL A 411 17.16 -17.16 32.98
C VAL A 411 17.24 -18.69 33.09
N ARG A 412 16.07 -19.35 33.11
CA ARG A 412 15.92 -20.80 33.23
C ARG A 412 14.97 -21.29 32.14
N GLU A 413 15.20 -22.51 31.67
CA GLU A 413 14.38 -23.12 30.63
C GLU A 413 12.96 -23.47 31.12
N GLU A 414 11.97 -23.10 30.30
CA GLU A 414 10.63 -23.66 30.35
C GLU A 414 10.70 -25.08 29.72
N GLU A 415 10.93 -26.12 30.54
CA GLU A 415 11.16 -27.50 30.04
C GLU A 415 10.01 -28.05 29.18
N ILE A 416 8.83 -27.42 29.20
CA ILE A 416 7.74 -27.62 28.24
C ILE A 416 7.32 -26.24 27.70
N ASN A 417 7.53 -25.99 26.41
CA ASN A 417 7.06 -24.79 25.71
C ASN A 417 5.81 -25.15 24.87
N LEU A 418 4.73 -24.38 25.02
CA LEU A 418 3.46 -24.56 24.32
C LEU A 418 3.19 -23.33 23.45
N GLN A 419 2.92 -23.49 22.16
CA GLN A 419 2.73 -22.36 21.23
C GLN A 419 1.72 -22.69 20.14
N VAL A 420 1.28 -21.66 19.41
CA VAL A 420 0.60 -21.78 18.11
C VAL A 420 1.40 -21.00 17.05
N ASN A 421 1.17 -21.31 15.77
CA ASN A 421 1.61 -20.46 14.66
C ASN A 421 0.74 -19.19 14.60
N ASP A 422 -0.57 -19.36 14.44
CA ASP A 422 -1.52 -18.26 14.25
C ASP A 422 -1.90 -17.62 15.59
N ALA A 423 -0.95 -16.88 16.17
CA ALA A 423 -1.07 -16.28 17.50
C ALA A 423 -1.87 -14.95 17.54
N CYS A 424 -2.49 -14.57 16.43
CA CYS A 424 -3.29 -13.36 16.25
C CYS A 424 -4.51 -13.71 15.40
N LEU A 425 -5.71 -13.64 15.99
CA LEU A 425 -6.92 -14.23 15.41
C LEU A 425 -8.09 -13.25 15.38
N PHE A 426 -8.78 -13.20 14.24
CA PHE A 426 -10.04 -12.49 14.06
C PHE A 426 -11.12 -13.53 13.78
N VAL A 427 -12.09 -13.64 14.69
CA VAL A 427 -13.16 -14.65 14.65
C VAL A 427 -14.49 -13.96 14.42
N GLU A 428 -15.21 -14.35 13.36
CA GLU A 428 -16.53 -13.82 13.04
C GLU A 428 -17.56 -14.31 14.07
N PHE A 429 -18.59 -13.50 14.37
CA PHE A 429 -19.64 -13.91 15.29
C PHE A 429 -20.54 -15.00 14.65
N PRO A 430 -20.96 -16.06 15.35
CA PRO A 430 -21.80 -17.11 14.74
C PRO A 430 -23.20 -16.59 14.32
N ASP A 431 -23.69 -17.03 13.17
CA ASP A 431 -25.07 -16.82 12.73
C ASP A 431 -25.91 -18.08 13.03
N GLU A 432 -26.55 -18.11 14.20
CA GLU A 432 -27.45 -19.20 14.59
C GLU A 432 -28.71 -19.29 13.70
N LYS A 433 -29.13 -18.18 13.06
CA LYS A 433 -30.32 -18.10 12.20
C LYS A 433 -30.05 -18.73 10.83
N ARG A 434 -28.83 -18.59 10.31
CA ARG A 434 -28.37 -19.19 9.03
C ARG A 434 -27.60 -20.50 9.20
N GLY A 435 -27.24 -20.87 10.43
CA GLY A 435 -26.51 -22.11 10.74
C GLY A 435 -25.00 -22.02 10.44
N LEU A 436 -24.41 -20.84 10.56
CA LEU A 436 -23.00 -20.58 10.26
C LEU A 436 -22.22 -20.37 11.57
N ASP A 437 -21.35 -21.32 11.92
CA ASP A 437 -20.65 -21.37 13.22
C ASP A 437 -19.38 -20.51 13.29
N TYR A 438 -18.76 -20.20 12.14
CA TYR A 438 -17.53 -19.42 11.98
C TYR A 438 -16.33 -19.87 12.84
N SER A 439 -16.31 -21.12 13.29
CA SER A 439 -15.27 -21.62 14.17
C SER A 439 -13.94 -21.81 13.45
N VAL A 440 -12.84 -21.38 14.08
CA VAL A 440 -11.46 -21.47 13.57
C VAL A 440 -10.76 -22.67 14.20
N GLU A 441 -10.06 -23.48 13.39
CA GLU A 441 -9.19 -24.55 13.88
C GLU A 441 -7.77 -24.03 14.13
N LEU A 442 -7.17 -24.39 15.26
CA LEU A 442 -5.81 -24.02 15.64
C LEU A 442 -4.97 -25.27 15.95
N GLU A 443 -3.78 -25.34 15.36
CA GLU A 443 -2.73 -26.28 15.74
C GLU A 443 -1.94 -25.72 16.94
N VAL A 444 -2.06 -26.38 18.09
CA VAL A 444 -1.19 -26.19 19.26
C VAL A 444 0.01 -27.11 19.13
N ARG A 445 1.21 -26.56 19.34
CA ARG A 445 2.48 -27.27 19.29
C ARG A 445 3.15 -27.30 20.66
N SER A 446 3.69 -28.46 21.02
CA SER A 446 4.37 -28.70 22.30
C SER A 446 5.81 -29.16 22.09
N PHE A 447 6.72 -28.54 22.83
CA PHE A 447 8.15 -28.82 22.79
C PHE A 447 8.66 -29.15 24.18
N VAL A 448 9.10 -30.40 24.39
CA VAL A 448 9.76 -30.81 25.64
C VAL A 448 11.27 -30.65 25.46
N ARG A 449 11.88 -29.80 26.27
CA ARG A 449 13.31 -29.41 26.18
C ARG A 449 13.77 -29.06 24.76
N GLY A 450 12.91 -28.33 24.03
CA GLY A 450 13.15 -27.85 22.66
C GLY A 450 12.93 -28.87 21.53
N ARG A 451 12.55 -30.12 21.84
CA ARG A 451 12.16 -31.12 20.83
C ARG A 451 10.63 -31.27 20.77
N PRO A 452 9.99 -31.37 19.59
CA PRO A 452 8.57 -31.71 19.50
C PRO A 452 8.30 -33.03 20.23
N ALA A 453 7.30 -33.04 21.11
CA ALA A 453 7.02 -34.17 22.00
C ALA A 453 5.61 -34.08 22.63
N PRO A 454 5.00 -35.21 23.04
CA PRO A 454 3.64 -35.25 23.56
C PRO A 454 3.51 -34.62 24.94
N VAL A 455 2.33 -34.04 25.21
CA VAL A 455 1.91 -33.48 26.50
C VAL A 455 0.50 -33.96 26.78
N GLU A 456 0.34 -34.70 27.88
CA GLU A 456 -0.93 -35.37 28.27
C GLU A 456 -2.11 -34.40 28.48
N THR A 457 -1.84 -33.16 28.90
CA THR A 457 -2.88 -32.14 29.09
C THR A 457 -2.33 -30.72 28.89
N VAL A 458 -2.95 -30.00 27.98
CA VAL A 458 -2.82 -28.56 27.77
C VAL A 458 -4.15 -27.90 28.12
N TYR A 459 -4.13 -27.04 29.13
CA TYR A 459 -5.27 -26.24 29.59
C TYR A 459 -5.35 -24.93 28.79
N LEU A 460 -6.56 -24.55 28.38
CA LEU A 460 -6.85 -23.28 27.74
C LEU A 460 -7.61 -22.36 28.70
N HIS A 461 -7.04 -21.17 28.94
CA HIS A 461 -7.61 -20.16 29.84
C HIS A 461 -7.67 -18.80 29.15
N GLN A 462 -8.88 -18.24 28.98
CA GLN A 462 -9.07 -16.92 28.36
C GLN A 462 -9.08 -15.80 29.40
N PHE A 463 -8.50 -14.67 29.01
CA PHE A 463 -8.43 -13.42 29.78
C PHE A 463 -8.85 -12.28 28.87
N TYR A 464 -10.08 -11.79 29.03
CA TYR A 464 -10.60 -10.66 28.27
C TYR A 464 -9.89 -9.35 28.68
N ASN A 465 -9.88 -8.34 27.80
CA ASN A 465 -9.31 -7.03 28.12
C ASN A 465 -10.36 -6.07 28.70
N PRO A 466 -10.29 -5.65 29.98
CA PRO A 466 -11.26 -4.71 30.55
C PRO A 466 -11.18 -3.31 29.93
N LYS A 467 -10.01 -2.91 29.42
CA LYS A 467 -9.78 -1.60 28.82
C LYS A 467 -10.47 -1.44 27.46
N GLY A 468 -10.81 -2.55 26.79
CA GLY A 468 -11.62 -2.57 25.57
C GLY A 468 -13.14 -2.60 25.82
N LEU A 469 -13.59 -2.58 27.09
CA LEU A 469 -15.01 -2.68 27.48
C LEU A 469 -15.43 -1.58 28.50
N PRO A 470 -15.21 -0.28 28.21
CA PRO A 470 -15.52 0.82 29.13
C PRO A 470 -17.01 0.97 29.46
N GLN A 471 -17.91 0.49 28.61
CA GLN A 471 -19.36 0.48 28.84
C GLN A 471 -19.76 -0.26 30.13
N LEU A 472 -18.98 -1.26 30.56
CA LEU A 472 -19.22 -1.97 31.82
C LEU A 472 -19.18 -1.02 33.02
N ARG A 473 -18.28 -0.03 33.00
CA ARG A 473 -18.18 1.02 34.02
C ARG A 473 -19.35 2.00 33.90
N TYR A 474 -19.62 2.48 32.69
CA TYR A 474 -20.65 3.49 32.47
C TYR A 474 -22.07 2.97 32.77
N ASP A 475 -22.41 1.74 32.39
CA ASP A 475 -23.73 1.16 32.68
C ASP A 475 -23.87 0.79 34.17
N PHE A 476 -22.78 0.56 34.90
CA PHE A 476 -22.79 0.47 36.37
C PHE A 476 -23.09 1.84 37.00
N ASP A 477 -22.37 2.89 36.60
CA ASP A 477 -22.52 4.25 37.16
C ASP A 477 -23.88 4.88 36.82
N ARG A 478 -24.45 4.55 35.66
CA ARG A 478 -25.78 5.00 35.21
C ARG A 478 -26.94 4.32 35.93
N ASN A 479 -26.73 3.18 36.60
CA ASN A 479 -27.79 2.50 37.35
C ASN A 479 -28.01 3.21 38.72
N PRO A 480 -29.21 3.78 38.99
CA PRO A 480 -29.50 4.44 40.27
C PRO A 480 -29.32 3.55 41.50
N GLU A 481 -29.42 2.23 41.36
CA GLU A 481 -29.19 1.27 42.45
C GLU A 481 -27.72 1.18 42.89
N ASN A 482 -26.78 1.70 42.10
CA ASN A 482 -25.34 1.63 42.35
C ASN A 482 -24.72 2.89 42.96
N VAL A 483 -25.51 3.94 43.20
CA VAL A 483 -25.02 5.19 43.82
C VAL A 483 -24.35 4.89 45.16
N GLY A 484 -23.06 5.23 45.26
CA GLY A 484 -22.23 4.99 46.45
C GLY A 484 -21.57 3.61 46.54
N LYS A 485 -21.74 2.73 45.54
CA LYS A 485 -20.98 1.47 45.41
C LYS A 485 -19.71 1.67 44.59
N THR A 486 -18.67 0.87 44.88
CA THR A 486 -17.48 0.77 44.04
C THR A 486 -17.76 -0.16 42.86
N PHE A 487 -17.47 0.28 41.64
CA PHE A 487 -17.41 -0.60 40.47
C PHE A 487 -16.15 -1.47 40.53
N HIS A 488 -16.31 -2.75 40.21
CA HIS A 488 -15.21 -3.65 39.87
C HIS A 488 -15.56 -4.37 38.57
N PHE A 489 -14.56 -4.66 37.74
CA PHE A 489 -14.77 -5.43 36.52
C PHE A 489 -15.15 -6.90 36.83
N PRO A 490 -15.98 -7.55 36.00
CA PRO A 490 -16.25 -8.99 36.09
C PRO A 490 -14.96 -9.83 36.22
N GLN A 491 -14.96 -10.87 37.07
CA GLN A 491 -13.76 -11.69 37.25
C GLN A 491 -13.41 -12.55 36.02
N SER A 492 -14.39 -12.82 35.16
CA SER A 492 -14.27 -13.54 33.90
C SER A 492 -15.38 -13.12 32.94
N LEU A 493 -15.12 -13.21 31.65
CA LEU A 493 -16.06 -12.95 30.56
C LEU A 493 -15.69 -13.86 29.39
N ASP A 494 -16.66 -14.61 28.86
CA ASP A 494 -16.41 -15.68 27.91
C ASP A 494 -16.53 -15.16 26.46
N ILE A 495 -15.44 -14.58 25.97
CA ILE A 495 -15.31 -14.03 24.61
C ILE A 495 -15.38 -15.17 23.58
N VAL A 496 -14.66 -16.27 23.84
CA VAL A 496 -14.64 -17.48 23.00
C VAL A 496 -15.01 -18.73 23.77
N HIS A 497 -15.55 -19.73 23.08
CA HIS A 497 -15.59 -21.11 23.56
C HIS A 497 -14.65 -21.99 22.72
N PHE A 498 -14.20 -23.08 23.34
CA PHE A 498 -13.27 -24.05 22.79
C PHE A 498 -13.92 -25.42 22.69
N LYS A 499 -13.64 -26.16 21.61
CA LYS A 499 -13.95 -27.58 21.44
C LYS A 499 -12.64 -28.33 21.17
N PRO A 500 -12.28 -29.39 21.90
CA PRO A 500 -11.12 -30.23 21.57
C PRO A 500 -11.20 -30.78 20.13
N GLY A 501 -10.04 -31.03 19.53
CA GLY A 501 -9.96 -31.64 18.20
C GLY A 501 -10.25 -30.69 17.05
N LYS A 502 -10.27 -31.26 15.84
CA LYS A 502 -10.48 -30.54 14.57
C LYS A 502 -11.92 -30.11 14.37
N ARG A 503 -12.16 -29.20 13.43
CA ARG A 503 -13.51 -28.63 13.20
C ARG A 503 -14.56 -29.70 12.87
N GLU A 504 -14.17 -30.72 12.11
CA GLU A 504 -15.04 -31.84 11.68
C GLU A 504 -15.39 -32.85 12.79
N GLU A 505 -14.63 -32.89 13.89
CA GLU A 505 -14.83 -33.85 14.98
C GLU A 505 -16.03 -33.46 15.87
N MET A 506 -16.79 -34.43 16.39
CA MET A 506 -17.92 -34.13 17.29
C MET A 506 -17.44 -33.81 18.72
N GLY A 507 -17.96 -32.72 19.29
CA GLY A 507 -17.72 -32.32 20.67
C GLY A 507 -18.42 -30.99 21.02
N ASP A 508 -18.55 -30.72 22.32
CA ASP A 508 -19.20 -29.52 22.84
C ASP A 508 -18.23 -28.32 22.96
N PHE A 509 -18.77 -27.11 22.82
CA PHE A 509 -18.03 -25.84 22.93
C PHE A 509 -18.14 -25.26 24.35
N THR A 510 -17.03 -25.14 25.07
CA THR A 510 -16.97 -24.70 26.48
C THR A 510 -15.99 -23.53 26.71
N ALA A 511 -16.28 -22.68 27.69
CA ALA A 511 -15.46 -21.49 28.04
C ALA A 511 -14.02 -21.80 28.55
N LYS A 512 -13.77 -23.05 28.94
CA LYS A 512 -12.46 -23.62 29.27
C LYS A 512 -12.38 -25.02 28.65
N SER A 513 -11.21 -25.41 28.17
CA SER A 513 -11.00 -26.72 27.54
C SER A 513 -9.62 -27.28 27.87
N THR A 514 -9.49 -28.58 27.68
CA THR A 514 -8.25 -29.35 27.78
C THR A 514 -8.05 -30.15 26.50
N ILE A 515 -6.86 -30.07 25.92
CA ILE A 515 -6.43 -30.91 24.80
C ILE A 515 -5.17 -31.69 25.18
N ALA A 516 -4.78 -32.68 24.38
CA ALA A 516 -3.48 -33.33 24.45
C ALA A 516 -2.72 -33.09 23.14
N THR A 517 -1.42 -33.39 23.12
CA THR A 517 -0.61 -33.39 21.90
C THR A 517 0.01 -34.77 21.61
N ASP A 518 0.18 -35.07 20.32
CA ASP A 518 0.72 -36.33 19.79
C ASP A 518 2.24 -36.47 19.94
N GLU A 519 2.79 -37.60 19.51
CA GLU A 519 4.23 -37.91 19.51
C GLU A 519 5.07 -36.86 18.74
N GLN A 520 4.48 -36.15 17.78
CA GLN A 520 5.12 -35.08 17.00
C GLN A 520 4.92 -33.69 17.66
N GLY A 521 4.38 -33.67 18.88
CA GLY A 521 4.05 -32.47 19.64
C GLY A 521 2.99 -31.61 18.97
N ARG A 522 1.91 -32.21 18.44
CA ARG A 522 0.79 -31.53 17.76
C ARG A 522 -0.55 -31.85 18.43
N GLY A 523 -1.39 -30.84 18.61
CA GLY A 523 -2.76 -31.00 19.08
C GLY A 523 -3.67 -29.97 18.43
N TRP A 524 -4.97 -30.22 18.44
CA TRP A 524 -5.96 -29.36 17.77
C TRP A 524 -7.01 -28.85 18.74
N VAL A 525 -7.38 -27.59 18.58
CA VAL A 525 -8.55 -26.98 19.22
C VAL A 525 -9.34 -26.19 18.21
N THR A 526 -10.66 -26.34 18.24
CA THR A 526 -11.59 -25.51 17.47
C THR A 526 -12.09 -24.38 18.37
N VAL A 527 -11.98 -23.13 17.93
CA VAL A 527 -12.36 -21.91 18.68
C VAL A 527 -13.56 -21.24 18.02
N ARG A 528 -14.56 -20.85 18.80
CA ARG A 528 -15.78 -20.18 18.32
C ARG A 528 -16.06 -18.93 19.14
N GLY A 529 -16.46 -17.84 18.48
CA GLY A 529 -16.93 -16.63 19.16
C GLY A 529 -18.22 -16.90 19.97
N VAL A 530 -18.33 -16.25 21.13
CA VAL A 530 -19.55 -16.27 21.97
C VAL A 530 -19.93 -14.87 22.44
N GLN A 531 -18.95 -14.00 22.70
CA GLN A 531 -19.17 -12.57 22.93
C GLN A 531 -18.16 -11.74 22.14
N SER A 532 -18.63 -10.71 21.43
CA SER A 532 -17.77 -9.75 20.72
C SER A 532 -16.82 -9.02 21.69
N GLY A 533 -15.58 -8.77 21.26
CA GLY A 533 -14.53 -8.18 22.11
C GLY A 533 -13.20 -8.90 21.96
N THR A 534 -12.26 -8.66 22.88
CA THR A 534 -10.88 -9.16 22.80
C THR A 534 -10.48 -9.98 24.03
N ALA A 535 -9.68 -11.02 23.80
CA ALA A 535 -9.06 -11.83 24.85
C ALA A 535 -7.65 -12.31 24.47
N ARG A 536 -6.83 -12.58 25.49
CA ARG A 536 -5.63 -13.40 25.38
C ARG A 536 -5.95 -14.80 25.91
N VAL A 537 -5.53 -15.84 25.21
CA VAL A 537 -5.68 -17.24 25.64
C VAL A 537 -4.31 -17.76 26.05
N LEU A 538 -4.21 -18.22 27.29
CA LEU A 538 -3.06 -18.92 27.86
C LEU A 538 -3.14 -20.42 27.54
N LEU A 539 -2.01 -20.98 27.14
CA LEU A 539 -1.74 -22.42 27.02
C LEU A 539 -0.83 -22.81 28.20
N SER A 540 -1.30 -23.71 29.07
CA SER A 540 -0.52 -24.18 30.22
C SER A 540 -0.61 -25.70 30.37
N THR A 541 0.42 -26.30 30.99
CA THR A 541 0.40 -27.70 31.46
C THR A 541 -0.30 -27.89 32.81
N ARG A 542 -0.80 -26.79 33.43
CA ARG A 542 -1.31 -26.75 34.80
C ARG A 542 -2.58 -25.90 34.93
N ALA A 543 -3.64 -26.49 35.50
CA ALA A 543 -4.90 -25.78 35.79
C ALA A 543 -4.79 -24.64 36.83
N ASP A 544 -3.69 -24.58 37.58
CA ASP A 544 -3.41 -23.57 38.60
C ASP A 544 -2.38 -22.51 38.19
N GLU A 545 -1.77 -22.63 37.00
CA GLU A 545 -0.86 -21.61 36.46
C GLU A 545 -1.68 -20.46 35.84
N ILE A 546 -2.04 -19.49 36.68
CA ILE A 546 -2.84 -18.32 36.31
C ILE A 546 -2.07 -17.05 36.64
N PRO A 547 -2.00 -16.04 35.75
CA PRO A 547 -1.35 -14.77 36.03
C PRO A 547 -2.10 -13.96 37.10
N GLY A 548 -1.38 -13.55 38.15
CA GLY A 548 -1.88 -12.72 39.25
C GLY A 548 -2.56 -13.52 40.37
N ASP A 549 -2.57 -12.94 41.57
CA ASP A 549 -3.23 -13.53 42.74
C ASP A 549 -4.76 -13.58 42.54
N PRO A 550 -5.40 -14.77 42.60
CA PRO A 550 -6.84 -14.93 42.40
C PRO A 550 -7.73 -14.19 43.42
N SER A 551 -7.18 -13.72 44.55
CA SER A 551 -7.90 -13.03 45.62
C SER A 551 -7.99 -11.51 45.46
N LEU A 552 -7.28 -10.92 44.50
CA LEU A 552 -7.25 -9.48 44.27
C LEU A 552 -8.57 -8.94 43.69
N THR A 553 -8.97 -7.75 44.14
CA THR A 553 -9.98 -6.92 43.48
C THR A 553 -9.50 -6.52 42.08
N ASP A 554 -10.42 -6.41 41.12
CA ASP A 554 -10.15 -6.11 39.70
C ASP A 554 -9.16 -7.08 39.02
N ARG A 555 -9.19 -8.35 39.46
CA ARG A 555 -8.43 -9.49 38.91
C ARG A 555 -8.31 -9.50 37.38
N ALA A 556 -9.36 -9.16 36.63
CA ALA A 556 -9.32 -9.15 35.16
C ALA A 556 -8.25 -8.19 34.60
N ILE A 557 -8.04 -7.02 35.23
CA ILE A 557 -6.98 -6.08 34.85
C ILE A 557 -5.61 -6.69 35.20
N VAL A 558 -5.48 -7.25 36.40
CA VAL A 558 -4.22 -7.82 36.92
C VAL A 558 -3.77 -9.01 36.09
N SER A 559 -4.68 -9.93 35.73
CA SER A 559 -4.35 -11.12 34.93
C SER A 559 -4.05 -10.79 33.47
N TYR A 560 -4.71 -9.80 32.86
CA TYR A 560 -4.40 -9.36 31.49
C TYR A 560 -3.04 -8.63 31.40
N ASP A 561 -2.70 -7.87 32.45
CA ASP A 561 -1.40 -7.22 32.69
C ASP A 561 -0.87 -6.37 31.52
N ASN A 562 -1.57 -5.28 31.18
CA ASN A 562 -1.23 -4.44 30.02
C ASN A 562 0.17 -3.78 30.09
N GLU A 563 0.80 -3.71 31.26
CA GLU A 563 2.07 -3.00 31.49
C GLU A 563 3.21 -3.92 31.96
N ASP A 564 3.07 -5.24 31.79
CA ASP A 564 4.05 -6.28 32.17
C ASP A 564 4.50 -6.24 33.64
N ARG A 565 3.60 -5.90 34.55
CA ARG A 565 3.84 -5.78 36.00
C ARG A 565 4.04 -7.13 36.68
N LEU A 566 3.44 -8.20 36.14
CA LEU A 566 3.68 -9.57 36.57
C LEU A 566 4.92 -10.16 35.90
N GLY A 567 5.38 -9.61 34.77
CA GLY A 567 6.47 -10.17 34.00
C GLY A 567 6.17 -11.58 33.47
N PHE A 568 4.90 -11.96 33.33
CA PHE A 568 4.48 -13.34 33.09
C PHE A 568 4.37 -13.66 31.60
N TRP A 569 3.74 -12.78 30.82
CA TRP A 569 3.22 -13.11 29.50
C TRP A 569 4.28 -13.30 28.41
N SER A 570 5.37 -12.52 28.46
CA SER A 570 6.42 -12.56 27.42
C SER A 570 7.06 -13.95 27.23
N GLY A 571 7.14 -14.75 28.30
CA GLY A 571 7.65 -16.13 28.29
C GLY A 571 6.56 -17.22 28.27
N ALA A 572 5.28 -16.86 28.20
CA ALA A 572 4.16 -17.81 28.31
C ALA A 572 3.60 -18.22 26.94
N GLY A 573 3.14 -19.47 26.84
CA GLY A 573 2.41 -19.95 25.67
C GLY A 573 1.07 -19.25 25.52
N SER A 574 0.89 -18.41 24.50
CA SER A 574 -0.37 -17.67 24.34
C SER A 574 -0.65 -17.19 22.92
N PHE A 575 -1.92 -16.85 22.68
CA PHE A 575 -2.40 -16.17 21.48
C PHE A 575 -3.43 -15.09 21.81
N ALA A 576 -3.58 -14.10 20.94
CA ALA A 576 -4.61 -13.07 21.00
C ALA A 576 -5.77 -13.42 20.07
N VAL A 577 -7.00 -13.15 20.51
CA VAL A 577 -8.22 -13.33 19.71
C VAL A 577 -9.15 -12.13 19.86
N ARG A 578 -9.67 -11.62 18.74
CA ARG A 578 -10.77 -10.68 18.67
C ARG A 578 -11.99 -11.34 18.02
N VAL A 579 -13.11 -11.35 18.73
CA VAL A 579 -14.41 -11.75 18.20
C VAL A 579 -15.12 -10.50 17.68
N LEU A 580 -15.55 -10.55 16.43
CA LEU A 580 -16.13 -9.42 15.71
C LEU A 580 -17.57 -9.11 16.17
N THR A 581 -18.08 -7.95 15.77
CA THR A 581 -19.40 -7.43 16.15
C THR A 581 -20.54 -8.28 15.58
N ASN A 582 -21.59 -8.51 16.39
CA ASN A 582 -22.76 -9.28 15.97
C ASN A 582 -23.71 -8.44 15.09
N ASP A 583 -23.37 -8.32 13.81
CA ASP A 583 -24.09 -7.51 12.83
C ASP A 583 -25.04 -8.30 11.92
N TRP A 584 -25.39 -9.54 12.24
CA TRP A 584 -26.22 -10.41 11.37
C TRP A 584 -27.63 -9.86 11.04
N HIS A 585 -28.06 -8.82 11.77
CA HIS A 585 -29.25 -8.03 11.48
C HIS A 585 -29.13 -7.16 10.21
N LEU A 586 -27.92 -6.84 9.74
CA LEU A 586 -27.69 -6.09 8.49
C LEU A 586 -27.96 -6.95 7.24
N GLU A 587 -27.69 -8.25 7.32
CA GLU A 587 -27.87 -9.19 6.20
C GLU A 587 -29.36 -9.41 5.85
N ASP A 588 -30.25 -9.16 6.82
CA ASP A 588 -31.71 -9.21 6.66
C ASP A 588 -32.29 -7.98 5.91
N ILE A 589 -31.49 -6.96 5.61
CA ILE A 589 -31.95 -5.74 4.94
C ILE A 589 -32.09 -5.99 3.42
N PRO A 590 -33.24 -5.64 2.79
CA PRO A 590 -33.44 -5.81 1.35
C PRO A 590 -32.43 -5.01 0.51
N ASP A 591 -31.96 -5.59 -0.58
CA ASP A 591 -30.87 -5.04 -1.41
C ASP A 591 -31.24 -3.68 -2.02
N GLU A 592 -32.51 -3.48 -2.38
CA GLU A 592 -33.07 -2.22 -2.87
C GLU A 592 -33.21 -1.13 -1.79
N SER A 593 -33.07 -1.50 -0.50
CA SER A 593 -33.08 -0.58 0.65
C SER A 593 -31.69 -0.18 1.13
N VAL A 594 -30.62 -0.67 0.49
CA VAL A 594 -29.24 -0.36 0.86
C VAL A 594 -28.78 0.94 0.21
N ASP A 595 -28.82 2.02 0.98
CA ASP A 595 -28.39 3.36 0.58
C ASP A 595 -27.15 3.85 1.34
N PHE A 596 -26.65 5.04 0.96
CA PHE A 596 -25.50 5.66 1.63
C PHE A 596 -25.73 5.88 3.13
N ASN A 597 -26.91 6.37 3.53
CA ASN A 597 -27.19 6.73 4.92
C ASN A 597 -27.13 5.49 5.82
N LEU A 598 -27.60 4.34 5.30
CA LEU A 598 -27.53 3.05 5.98
C LEU A 598 -26.08 2.60 6.20
N ILE A 599 -25.25 2.55 5.15
CA ILE A 599 -23.85 2.10 5.28
C ILE A 599 -23.00 3.08 6.11
N TYR A 600 -23.25 4.39 6.01
CA TYR A 600 -22.56 5.38 6.85
C TYR A 600 -22.88 5.19 8.32
N LYS A 601 -24.16 5.10 8.68
CA LYS A 601 -24.63 4.93 10.06
C LYS A 601 -24.11 3.65 10.71
N HIS A 602 -24.15 2.52 9.99
CA HIS A 602 -23.88 1.20 10.54
C HIS A 602 -22.43 0.72 10.38
N ILE A 603 -21.65 1.34 9.49
CA ILE A 603 -20.24 0.96 9.22
C ILE A 603 -19.33 2.18 9.36
N LEU A 604 -19.47 3.14 8.44
CA LEU A 604 -18.37 4.07 8.14
C LEU A 604 -18.13 5.11 9.24
N ALA A 605 -19.18 5.57 9.92
CA ALA A 605 -19.09 6.59 10.97
C ALA A 605 -18.19 6.18 12.15
N PHE A 606 -18.08 4.88 12.47
CA PHE A 606 -17.15 4.40 13.50
C PHE A 606 -15.68 4.56 13.07
N TYR A 607 -15.40 4.20 11.82
CA TYR A 607 -14.06 4.29 11.26
C TYR A 607 -13.61 5.75 11.12
N GLU A 608 -14.52 6.67 10.75
CA GLU A 608 -14.20 8.09 10.66
C GLU A 608 -14.03 8.78 12.03
N LEU A 609 -14.76 8.33 13.06
CA LEU A 609 -14.56 8.78 14.44
C LEU A 609 -13.19 8.36 15.00
N SER A 610 -12.70 7.17 14.62
CA SER A 610 -11.56 6.53 15.29
C SER A 610 -10.24 6.58 14.51
N PHE A 611 -10.29 6.79 13.19
CA PHE A 611 -9.13 6.85 12.30
C PHE A 611 -9.18 8.13 11.44
N SER A 612 -8.58 9.22 11.92
CA SER A 612 -8.61 10.51 11.19
C SER A 612 -7.89 10.45 9.83
N PHE A 613 -7.00 9.47 9.62
CA PHE A 613 -6.22 9.33 8.38
C PHE A 613 -7.10 9.22 7.12
N MET A 614 -8.29 8.61 7.21
CA MET A 614 -9.21 8.57 6.06
C MET A 614 -9.57 9.99 5.61
N LYS A 615 -10.00 10.83 6.56
CA LYS A 615 -10.34 12.24 6.29
C LYS A 615 -9.12 13.11 5.94
N ALA A 616 -7.93 12.78 6.45
CA ALA A 616 -6.72 13.58 6.28
C ALA A 616 -5.89 13.23 5.01
N GLU A 617 -5.89 11.97 4.58
CA GLU A 617 -5.06 11.45 3.47
C GLU A 617 -5.87 10.90 2.29
N VAL A 618 -7.17 10.61 2.45
CA VAL A 618 -7.99 9.87 1.46
C VAL A 618 -9.26 10.63 1.07
N PHE A 619 -10.34 10.54 1.85
CA PHE A 619 -11.55 11.38 1.81
C PHE A 619 -12.39 11.19 3.09
N SER A 620 -13.30 12.14 3.38
CA SER A 620 -14.24 12.02 4.50
C SER A 620 -15.24 10.90 4.21
N LEU A 621 -15.40 9.92 5.09
CA LEU A 621 -16.36 8.83 4.87
C LEU A 621 -17.83 9.29 4.96
N ALA A 622 -18.07 10.46 5.54
CA ALA A 622 -19.33 11.19 5.48
C ALA A 622 -19.65 11.79 4.10
N ASP A 623 -18.68 11.91 3.18
CA ASP A 623 -18.90 12.46 1.85
C ASP A 623 -19.65 11.45 0.97
N LYS A 624 -20.98 11.55 0.97
CA LYS A 624 -21.88 10.68 0.21
C LYS A 624 -21.40 10.48 -1.23
N CYS A 625 -21.00 11.54 -1.92
CA CYS A 625 -20.48 11.44 -3.28
C CYS A 625 -19.23 10.56 -3.31
N LYS A 626 -18.21 10.79 -2.49
CA LYS A 626 -17.01 9.94 -2.47
C LYS A 626 -17.28 8.48 -2.11
N VAL A 627 -18.33 8.18 -1.36
CA VAL A 627 -18.70 6.80 -1.02
C VAL A 627 -19.60 6.12 -2.07
N GLU A 628 -20.61 6.80 -2.64
CA GLU A 628 -21.32 6.32 -3.85
C GLU A 628 -20.32 6.04 -4.96
N THR A 629 -19.37 6.96 -5.12
CA THR A 629 -18.41 6.91 -6.20
C THR A 629 -17.35 5.83 -5.83
N TYR A 630 -16.49 5.89 -4.81
CA TYR A 630 -15.47 4.82 -4.59
C TYR A 630 -16.00 3.40 -4.19
N ALA A 631 -17.30 3.12 -4.22
CA ALA A 631 -17.89 1.88 -3.69
C ALA A 631 -17.38 0.56 -4.31
N ARG A 632 -17.04 0.48 -5.61
CA ARG A 632 -16.43 -0.75 -6.17
C ARG A 632 -15.07 -1.03 -5.54
N LEU A 633 -14.25 0.01 -5.37
CA LEU A 633 -12.96 -0.10 -4.69
C LEU A 633 -13.14 -0.41 -3.20
N MET A 634 -14.08 0.25 -2.53
CA MET A 634 -14.42 -0.02 -1.13
C MET A 634 -14.84 -1.48 -0.92
N TRP A 635 -15.69 -2.04 -1.78
CA TRP A 635 -16.01 -3.47 -1.76
C TRP A 635 -14.76 -4.33 -1.99
N GLN A 636 -13.95 -4.05 -3.02
CA GLN A 636 -12.73 -4.81 -3.32
C GLN A 636 -11.73 -4.82 -2.15
N MET A 637 -11.61 -3.72 -1.39
CA MET A 637 -10.72 -3.64 -0.22
C MET A 637 -11.35 -4.25 1.05
N CYS A 638 -12.69 -4.27 1.18
CA CYS A 638 -13.40 -4.81 2.36
C CYS A 638 -13.90 -6.26 2.21
N ASP A 639 -13.83 -6.86 1.02
CA ASP A 639 -14.23 -8.25 0.73
C ASP A 639 -13.57 -9.22 1.74
N PRO A 640 -14.34 -10.03 2.49
CA PRO A 640 -13.80 -10.95 3.48
C PRO A 640 -12.72 -11.91 2.94
N CYS A 641 -12.74 -12.23 1.65
CA CYS A 641 -11.69 -13.02 0.99
C CYS A 641 -10.30 -12.37 1.11
N ASN A 642 -10.25 -11.05 1.22
CA ASN A 642 -9.03 -10.25 1.28
C ASN A 642 -8.56 -9.94 2.71
N LYS A 643 -9.24 -10.44 3.78
CA LYS A 643 -8.82 -10.21 5.19
C LYS A 643 -7.36 -10.61 5.46
N ASN A 644 -6.79 -11.53 4.69
CA ASN A 644 -5.38 -11.96 4.76
C ASN A 644 -4.40 -11.14 3.89
N LYS A 645 -4.79 -9.98 3.35
CA LYS A 645 -3.95 -9.10 2.52
C LYS A 645 -3.65 -7.77 3.20
N THR A 646 -2.55 -7.11 2.83
CA THR A 646 -2.13 -5.81 3.42
C THR A 646 -2.92 -4.61 2.92
N TYR A 647 -3.64 -4.75 1.80
CA TYR A 647 -4.55 -3.73 1.28
C TYR A 647 -5.98 -3.85 1.84
N TYR A 648 -6.25 -4.83 2.72
CA TYR A 648 -7.55 -4.97 3.37
C TYR A 648 -7.95 -3.72 4.16
N MET A 649 -9.21 -3.31 4.02
CA MET A 649 -9.83 -2.23 4.76
C MET A 649 -10.93 -2.78 5.67
N PRO A 650 -11.00 -2.36 6.95
CA PRO A 650 -10.09 -1.42 7.62
C PRO A 650 -8.72 -2.06 7.90
N PRO A 651 -7.65 -1.26 8.09
CA PRO A 651 -6.32 -1.77 8.42
C PRO A 651 -6.28 -2.58 9.73
N THR A 652 -7.27 -2.39 10.61
CA THR A 652 -7.51 -3.12 11.87
C THR A 652 -8.26 -4.44 11.74
N ARG A 653 -8.68 -4.85 10.53
CA ARG A 653 -9.33 -6.16 10.23
C ARG A 653 -10.60 -6.46 11.02
N ASP A 654 -11.25 -5.43 11.56
CA ASP A 654 -12.35 -5.54 12.52
C ASP A 654 -13.74 -5.20 11.97
N MET A 655 -13.89 -5.16 10.64
CA MET A 655 -15.18 -5.15 9.97
C MET A 655 -15.76 -6.57 9.96
N SER A 656 -17.03 -6.70 10.38
CA SER A 656 -17.74 -7.98 10.37
C SER A 656 -18.21 -8.37 8.97
N GLN A 657 -18.44 -9.67 8.73
CA GLN A 657 -18.92 -10.14 7.43
C GLN A 657 -20.24 -9.48 6.98
N PRO A 658 -21.26 -9.28 7.84
CA PRO A 658 -22.50 -8.58 7.46
C PRO A 658 -22.27 -7.13 7.02
N GLN A 659 -21.34 -6.42 7.66
CA GLN A 659 -20.96 -5.06 7.25
C GLN A 659 -20.36 -5.09 5.83
N ALA A 660 -19.45 -6.03 5.55
CA ALA A 660 -18.86 -6.18 4.22
C ALA A 660 -19.90 -6.55 3.15
N MET A 661 -20.84 -7.46 3.45
CA MET A 661 -21.92 -7.81 2.52
C MET A 661 -22.86 -6.64 2.22
N LEU A 662 -23.11 -5.76 3.19
CA LEU A 662 -23.91 -4.54 2.98
C LEU A 662 -23.25 -3.60 1.95
N LEU A 663 -21.91 -3.48 1.97
CA LEU A 663 -21.14 -2.75 0.96
C LEU A 663 -21.22 -3.40 -0.43
N ARG A 664 -21.34 -4.74 -0.50
CA ARG A 664 -21.54 -5.47 -1.77
C ARG A 664 -22.92 -5.21 -2.38
N LYS A 665 -23.99 -5.23 -1.58
CA LYS A 665 -25.36 -4.90 -2.03
C LYS A 665 -25.40 -3.51 -2.67
N TYR A 666 -24.75 -2.54 -2.02
CA TYR A 666 -24.59 -1.15 -2.49
C TYR A 666 -23.89 -1.02 -3.86
N LEU A 667 -22.85 -1.84 -4.12
CA LEU A 667 -22.17 -1.96 -5.43
C LEU A 667 -23.08 -2.57 -6.51
N GLN A 668 -23.85 -3.62 -6.19
CA GLN A 668 -24.60 -4.38 -7.18
C GLN A 668 -25.78 -3.60 -7.81
N ASN A 669 -26.26 -2.55 -7.16
CA ASN A 669 -27.38 -1.72 -7.59
C ASN A 669 -27.11 -0.85 -8.86
N GLN A 670 -26.13 -1.20 -9.72
CA GLN A 670 -25.55 -0.30 -10.74
C GLN A 670 -25.10 -0.88 -12.16
N GLN A 671 -25.47 -2.11 -12.70
CA GLN A 671 -24.64 -2.87 -13.75
C GLN A 671 -25.25 -3.85 -14.87
N ARG A 672 -24.73 -3.97 -16.17
CA ARG A 672 -24.80 -5.07 -17.29
C ARG A 672 -23.95 -4.74 -18.62
N VAL A 673 -23.97 -5.18 -19.96
CA VAL A 673 -24.71 -6.10 -20.97
C VAL A 673 -23.99 -6.41 -22.40
N GLY A 674 -24.46 -7.34 -23.32
CA GLY A 674 -24.37 -7.35 -24.88
C GLY A 674 -23.43 -8.32 -25.77
N TYR A 675 -23.40 -8.34 -27.16
CA TYR A 675 -22.27 -8.77 -28.18
C TYR A 675 -22.50 -8.69 -29.78
N VAL A 676 -21.46 -8.53 -30.70
CA VAL A 676 -21.39 -8.53 -32.24
C VAL A 676 -19.95 -8.81 -32.93
N PRO A 677 -19.74 -9.31 -34.21
CA PRO A 677 -18.44 -9.60 -34.99
C PRO A 677 -18.28 -8.95 -36.46
N GLU A 678 -17.40 -9.16 -37.52
CA GLU A 678 -16.26 -10.04 -38.08
C GLU A 678 -15.51 -9.42 -39.39
N THR A 679 -14.22 -9.75 -39.80
CA THR A 679 -13.48 -9.31 -41.09
C THR A 679 -12.18 -10.11 -41.59
N LYS A 680 -11.44 -9.75 -42.72
CA LYS A 680 -10.25 -10.51 -43.34
C LYS A 680 -9.17 -9.83 -44.33
N PRO A 681 -7.90 -10.35 -44.57
CA PRO A 681 -6.67 -9.64 -45.15
C PRO A 681 -5.51 -10.42 -45.96
N THR A 682 -4.30 -9.80 -46.25
CA THR A 682 -2.97 -10.35 -46.78
C THR A 682 -1.65 -9.54 -46.40
N PRO A 683 -0.41 -10.03 -46.09
CA PRO A 683 0.69 -9.27 -45.34
C PRO A 683 1.56 -8.11 -45.95
N LYS A 684 2.23 -7.28 -45.09
CA LYS A 684 2.87 -5.91 -45.32
C LYS A 684 4.41 -5.76 -45.58
N SER A 685 4.86 -4.64 -46.19
CA SER A 685 6.29 -4.19 -46.37
C SER A 685 6.69 -2.88 -45.62
N THR A 686 7.97 -2.46 -45.66
CA THR A 686 8.54 -1.26 -44.97
C THR A 686 9.12 -0.24 -45.95
N GLN A 687 8.79 1.06 -45.83
CA GLN A 687 9.08 2.02 -46.91
C GLN A 687 10.40 2.81 -46.78
N ARG A 688 10.75 3.37 -45.60
CA ARG A 688 11.97 4.18 -45.43
C ARG A 688 12.60 4.12 -44.03
N THR A 689 13.88 4.53 -43.91
CA THR A 689 14.60 4.74 -42.63
C THR A 689 15.09 6.19 -42.46
N ILE A 690 15.08 6.67 -41.20
CA ILE A 690 15.65 7.95 -40.75
C ILE A 690 17.17 7.82 -40.58
N GLN A 691 17.96 8.81 -41.02
CA GLN A 691 19.43 8.71 -41.04
C GLN A 691 20.18 9.87 -40.37
N THR A 692 19.50 10.99 -40.05
CA THR A 692 20.14 12.19 -39.50
C THR A 692 19.44 12.71 -38.24
N ARG A 693 20.16 13.47 -37.40
CA ARG A 693 19.60 14.11 -36.20
C ARG A 693 18.41 15.03 -36.53
N ASP A 694 18.49 15.78 -37.63
CA ASP A 694 17.45 16.74 -37.99
C ASP A 694 16.17 16.04 -38.50
N GLU A 695 16.31 14.92 -39.21
CA GLU A 695 15.17 14.04 -39.55
C GLU A 695 14.57 13.39 -38.29
N LEU A 696 15.41 12.92 -37.35
CA LEU A 696 14.93 12.36 -36.08
C LEU A 696 14.22 13.42 -35.22
N VAL A 697 14.71 14.65 -35.16
CA VAL A 697 14.04 15.77 -34.46
C VAL A 697 12.72 16.14 -35.16
N ALA A 698 12.64 16.07 -36.49
CA ALA A 698 11.38 16.24 -37.21
C ALA A 698 10.39 15.10 -36.90
N ALA A 699 10.85 13.84 -36.90
CA ALA A 699 10.05 12.66 -36.59
C ALA A 699 9.54 12.66 -35.14
N LEU A 700 10.37 13.00 -34.16
CA LEU A 700 9.98 13.15 -32.75
C LEU A 700 8.96 14.29 -32.56
N ARG A 701 9.06 15.38 -33.31
CA ARG A 701 8.03 16.45 -33.30
C ARG A 701 6.73 16.00 -33.96
N HIS A 702 6.78 15.21 -35.03
CA HIS A 702 5.59 14.58 -35.62
C HIS A 702 4.95 13.59 -34.64
N ALA A 703 5.73 12.74 -33.96
CA ALA A 703 5.25 11.83 -32.93
C ALA A 703 4.56 12.61 -31.80
N ALA A 704 5.22 13.62 -31.21
CA ALA A 704 4.62 14.46 -30.17
C ALA A 704 3.31 15.17 -30.60
N GLU A 705 3.19 15.57 -31.88
CA GLU A 705 1.93 16.09 -32.42
C GLU A 705 0.87 15.01 -32.66
N LEU A 706 1.27 13.80 -33.07
CA LEU A 706 0.37 12.66 -33.24
C LEU A 706 -0.18 12.22 -31.89
N GLU A 707 0.65 12.05 -30.86
CA GLU A 707 0.22 11.76 -29.48
C GLU A 707 -0.85 12.75 -29.02
N VAL A 708 -0.59 14.06 -29.17
CA VAL A 708 -1.55 15.08 -28.76
C VAL A 708 -2.79 15.11 -29.69
N ALA A 709 -2.66 14.87 -30.99
CA ALA A 709 -3.81 14.82 -31.91
C ALA A 709 -4.71 13.61 -31.67
N VAL A 710 -4.13 12.47 -31.29
CA VAL A 710 -4.80 11.22 -30.96
C VAL A 710 -5.48 11.35 -29.59
N MET A 711 -4.71 11.74 -28.56
CA MET A 711 -5.22 12.10 -27.22
C MET A 711 -6.40 13.07 -27.28
N LEU A 712 -6.30 14.18 -28.04
CA LEU A 712 -7.37 15.18 -28.10
C LEU A 712 -8.65 14.65 -28.77
N GLN A 713 -8.55 13.71 -29.72
CA GLN A 713 -9.72 13.03 -30.28
C GLN A 713 -10.36 12.10 -29.23
N TYR A 714 -9.55 11.37 -28.46
CA TYR A 714 -10.01 10.48 -27.38
C TYR A 714 -10.69 11.28 -26.24
N VAL A 715 -10.10 12.41 -25.83
CA VAL A 715 -10.66 13.36 -24.86
C VAL A 715 -11.94 14.00 -25.38
N TYR A 716 -12.00 14.44 -26.66
CA TYR A 716 -13.22 15.01 -27.24
C TYR A 716 -14.35 13.97 -27.27
N ALA A 717 -14.05 12.74 -27.71
CA ALA A 717 -14.99 11.62 -27.65
C ALA A 717 -15.49 11.41 -26.22
N ALA A 718 -14.61 11.35 -25.22
CA ALA A 718 -14.98 11.19 -23.81
C ALA A 718 -15.83 12.36 -23.25
N TYR A 719 -15.54 13.61 -23.60
CA TYR A 719 -16.36 14.75 -23.18
C TYR A 719 -17.73 14.78 -23.86
N SER A 720 -17.83 14.24 -25.08
CA SER A 720 -19.09 14.17 -25.82
C SER A 720 -20.05 13.16 -25.22
N ILE A 721 -19.56 12.20 -24.44
CA ILE A 721 -20.38 11.29 -23.64
C ILE A 721 -20.84 12.06 -22.40
N PRO A 722 -22.17 12.18 -22.15
CA PRO A 722 -22.70 12.71 -20.90
C PRO A 722 -22.03 12.06 -19.68
N ASN A 723 -21.76 12.86 -18.65
CA ASN A 723 -21.38 12.30 -17.35
C ASN A 723 -22.53 11.49 -16.75
N TYR A 724 -22.20 10.59 -15.81
CA TYR A 724 -23.13 9.62 -15.23
C TYR A 724 -24.45 10.27 -14.72
N VAL A 725 -24.37 11.43 -14.06
CA VAL A 725 -25.55 12.16 -13.55
C VAL A 725 -26.47 12.62 -14.70
N THR A 726 -25.91 13.10 -15.81
CA THR A 726 -26.72 13.50 -16.97
C THR A 726 -27.27 12.28 -17.71
N GLY A 727 -26.51 11.19 -17.75
CA GLY A 727 -27.00 9.89 -18.22
C GLY A 727 -28.18 9.38 -17.39
N GLN A 728 -28.15 9.48 -16.05
CA GLN A 728 -29.30 9.15 -15.18
C GLN A 728 -30.56 9.95 -15.53
N GLU A 729 -30.43 11.24 -15.88
CA GLU A 729 -31.56 12.05 -16.35
C GLU A 729 -32.06 11.61 -17.74
N TYR A 730 -31.18 11.14 -18.62
CA TYR A 730 -31.59 10.52 -19.89
C TYR A 730 -32.33 9.21 -19.65
N VAL A 731 -31.94 8.41 -18.64
CA VAL A 731 -32.68 7.22 -18.20
C VAL A 731 -34.06 7.60 -17.66
N ARG A 732 -34.15 8.59 -16.76
CA ARG A 732 -35.41 9.05 -16.17
C ARG A 732 -36.40 9.59 -17.22
N ARG A 733 -35.88 10.09 -18.36
CA ARG A 733 -36.67 10.55 -19.52
C ARG A 733 -37.01 9.43 -20.52
N GLY A 734 -36.52 8.21 -20.34
CA GLY A 734 -36.68 7.12 -21.30
C GLY A 734 -35.91 7.30 -22.61
N LEU A 735 -34.85 8.13 -22.61
CA LEU A 735 -33.95 8.34 -23.75
C LEU A 735 -32.82 7.29 -23.76
N TRP A 736 -32.35 6.91 -22.57
CA TRP A 736 -31.36 5.86 -22.30
C TRP A 736 -31.94 4.80 -21.34
N THR A 737 -31.18 3.74 -21.09
CA THR A 737 -31.42 2.74 -20.02
C THR A 737 -30.34 2.84 -18.91
N PRO A 738 -30.56 2.31 -17.69
CA PRO A 738 -29.52 2.20 -16.66
C PRO A 738 -28.30 1.40 -17.14
N GLU A 739 -28.54 0.49 -18.10
CA GLU A 739 -27.56 -0.34 -18.79
C GLU A 739 -26.63 0.51 -19.68
N GLN A 740 -27.23 1.34 -20.54
CA GLN A 740 -26.56 2.27 -21.44
C GLN A 740 -25.77 3.33 -20.66
N LEU A 741 -26.37 3.84 -19.57
CA LEU A 741 -25.67 4.66 -18.58
C LEU A 741 -24.40 3.97 -18.07
N ARG A 742 -24.49 2.71 -17.61
CA ARG A 742 -23.31 1.98 -17.11
C ARG A 742 -22.25 1.79 -18.19
N LEU A 743 -22.65 1.51 -19.42
CA LEU A 743 -21.74 1.24 -20.52
C LEU A 743 -21.00 2.51 -20.97
N ALA A 744 -21.71 3.64 -21.11
CA ALA A 744 -21.13 4.93 -21.46
C ALA A 744 -20.23 5.50 -20.35
N CYS A 745 -20.75 5.54 -19.12
CA CYS A 745 -20.25 6.40 -18.05
C CYS A 745 -19.60 5.65 -16.89
N GLY A 746 -19.61 4.31 -16.91
CA GLY A 746 -19.31 3.48 -15.75
C GLY A 746 -20.52 3.29 -14.85
N ASP A 747 -20.39 2.47 -13.81
CA ASP A 747 -21.47 2.18 -12.86
C ASP A 747 -21.79 3.36 -11.91
N GLY A 748 -21.27 4.55 -12.19
CA GLY A 748 -21.35 5.71 -11.31
C GLY A 748 -20.40 5.60 -10.13
N GLN A 749 -19.57 4.55 -10.10
CA GLN A 749 -18.60 4.33 -9.05
C GLN A 749 -17.18 4.75 -9.54
N GLU A 750 -16.50 5.61 -8.77
CA GLU A 750 -15.08 6.05 -8.78
C GLU A 750 -14.11 4.85 -8.59
N GLY A 751 -14.58 3.62 -8.77
CA GLY A 751 -13.73 2.46 -9.00
C GLY A 751 -13.13 2.47 -10.42
N HIS A 752 -12.48 1.37 -10.80
CA HIS A 752 -11.77 1.25 -12.08
C HIS A 752 -12.66 1.03 -13.33
N ASP A 753 -13.96 1.31 -13.27
CA ASP A 753 -14.91 1.05 -14.37
C ASP A 753 -15.78 2.27 -14.64
N TYR A 754 -15.14 3.29 -15.21
CA TYR A 754 -15.78 4.50 -15.73
C TYR A 754 -16.40 4.29 -17.14
N GLY A 755 -16.63 3.04 -17.55
CA GLY A 755 -17.19 2.67 -18.85
C GLY A 755 -16.32 3.10 -20.03
N MET A 756 -16.95 3.25 -21.21
CA MET A 756 -16.27 3.66 -22.45
C MET A 756 -15.61 5.05 -22.31
N ARG A 757 -16.30 5.98 -21.64
CA ARG A 757 -15.77 7.31 -21.29
C ARG A 757 -14.53 7.22 -20.40
N GLY A 758 -14.46 6.19 -19.56
CA GLY A 758 -13.31 5.82 -18.74
C GLY A 758 -12.11 5.44 -19.57
N VAL A 759 -12.23 4.33 -20.31
CA VAL A 759 -11.13 3.76 -21.09
C VAL A 759 -10.58 4.77 -22.12
N LEU A 760 -11.42 5.62 -22.72
CA LEU A 760 -10.98 6.74 -23.54
C LEU A 760 -10.08 7.72 -22.79
N LEU A 761 -10.42 8.07 -21.54
CA LEU A 761 -9.62 8.99 -20.71
C LEU A 761 -8.39 8.31 -20.08
N ASP A 762 -8.41 6.99 -19.90
CA ASP A 762 -7.25 6.22 -19.44
C ASP A 762 -6.21 6.09 -20.55
N ILE A 763 -6.61 5.74 -21.78
CA ILE A 763 -5.74 5.78 -22.96
C ILE A 763 -5.23 7.21 -23.19
N SER A 764 -6.08 8.23 -23.04
CA SER A 764 -5.65 9.64 -23.10
C SER A 764 -4.60 10.03 -22.04
N ARG A 765 -4.45 9.28 -20.93
CA ARG A 765 -3.39 9.49 -19.93
C ARG A 765 -2.11 8.76 -20.35
N GLU A 766 -2.23 7.60 -21.00
CA GLU A 766 -1.12 6.87 -21.59
C GLU A 766 -0.48 7.71 -22.73
N GLU A 767 -1.26 8.25 -23.67
CA GLU A 767 -0.71 9.11 -24.76
C GLU A 767 -0.08 10.41 -24.22
N MET A 768 -0.62 10.96 -23.12
CA MET A 768 -0.03 12.11 -22.43
C MET A 768 1.36 11.77 -21.85
N VAL A 769 1.54 10.54 -21.36
CA VAL A 769 2.85 10.05 -20.90
C VAL A 769 3.77 9.82 -22.10
N HIS A 770 3.27 9.30 -23.22
CA HIS A 770 4.07 9.13 -24.45
C HIS A 770 4.57 10.48 -24.98
N PHE A 771 3.69 11.49 -25.04
CA PHE A 771 4.05 12.88 -25.36
C PHE A 771 5.15 13.44 -24.44
N LEU A 772 5.09 13.17 -23.13
CA LEU A 772 6.13 13.60 -22.18
C LEU A 772 7.44 12.81 -22.37
N MET A 773 7.39 11.52 -22.70
CA MET A 773 8.57 10.69 -22.95
C MET A 773 9.28 11.06 -24.25
N VAL A 774 8.54 11.31 -25.33
CA VAL A 774 9.07 11.89 -26.59
C VAL A 774 9.73 13.25 -26.33
N ASN A 775 9.16 14.06 -25.42
CA ASN A 775 9.77 15.31 -24.97
C ASN A 775 11.04 15.11 -24.12
N ASN A 776 11.10 14.10 -23.25
CA ASN A 776 12.32 13.77 -22.52
C ASN A 776 13.45 13.35 -23.47
N ILE A 777 13.13 12.59 -24.53
CA ILE A 777 14.08 12.25 -25.60
C ILE A 777 14.55 13.51 -26.34
N LEU A 778 13.63 14.40 -26.77
CA LEU A 778 13.99 15.68 -27.40
C LEU A 778 14.93 16.53 -26.52
N MET A 779 14.63 16.65 -25.23
CA MET A 779 15.45 17.40 -24.27
C MET A 779 16.82 16.74 -24.01
N ALA A 780 16.89 15.41 -23.98
CA ALA A 780 18.16 14.66 -23.87
C ALA A 780 19.06 14.81 -25.12
N ILE A 781 18.44 15.03 -26.29
CA ILE A 781 19.09 15.36 -27.57
C ILE A 781 19.44 16.88 -27.66
N GLY A 782 19.04 17.69 -26.67
CA GLY A 782 19.36 19.11 -26.57
C GLY A 782 18.37 20.05 -27.25
N GLU A 783 17.20 19.57 -27.67
CA GLU A 783 16.09 20.40 -28.13
C GLU A 783 15.29 20.96 -26.94
N PRO A 784 14.61 22.12 -27.09
CA PRO A 784 13.66 22.58 -26.06
C PRO A 784 12.40 21.71 -26.03
N PHE A 785 11.71 21.70 -24.89
CA PHE A 785 10.37 21.10 -24.76
C PHE A 785 9.42 21.60 -25.86
N TYR A 786 8.80 20.67 -26.55
CA TYR A 786 7.94 20.89 -27.70
C TYR A 786 6.46 20.70 -27.32
N PRO A 787 5.66 21.78 -27.24
CA PRO A 787 4.31 21.74 -26.66
C PRO A 787 3.21 21.14 -27.56
N ALA A 788 3.54 20.67 -28.77
CA ALA A 788 2.64 20.00 -29.74
C ALA A 788 1.23 20.59 -29.91
N ILE A 789 0.99 21.28 -31.03
CA ILE A 789 -0.28 22.00 -31.27
C ILE A 789 -0.96 21.49 -32.56
N PRO A 790 -1.80 20.46 -32.49
CA PRO A 790 -2.54 19.95 -33.64
C PRO A 790 -3.44 21.03 -34.27
N ASN A 791 -3.35 21.19 -35.59
CA ASN A 791 -4.26 22.03 -36.37
C ASN A 791 -5.25 21.15 -37.14
N TRP A 792 -6.51 21.07 -36.68
CA TRP A 792 -7.56 20.21 -37.26
C TRP A 792 -7.89 20.51 -38.72
N ASN A 793 -7.56 21.71 -39.23
CA ASN A 793 -7.77 22.06 -40.64
C ASN A 793 -6.61 21.57 -41.53
N GLU A 794 -5.48 21.16 -40.94
CA GLU A 794 -4.24 20.77 -41.64
C GLU A 794 -3.75 19.35 -41.31
N ALA A 795 -4.19 18.73 -40.20
CA ALA A 795 -3.78 17.39 -39.78
C ALA A 795 -3.87 16.33 -40.90
N ASN A 796 -5.05 16.22 -41.54
CA ASN A 796 -5.30 15.35 -42.71
C ASN A 796 -4.50 15.71 -43.99
N ARG A 797 -3.64 16.72 -43.94
CA ARG A 797 -2.71 17.14 -45.01
C ARG A 797 -1.26 17.24 -44.52
N ARG A 798 -1.00 16.88 -43.26
CA ARG A 798 0.28 16.99 -42.55
C ARG A 798 0.82 15.62 -42.15
N PHE A 799 -0.07 14.69 -41.80
CA PHE A 799 0.28 13.31 -41.45
C PHE A 799 -0.07 12.37 -42.62
N PRO A 800 0.87 11.52 -43.09
CA PRO A 800 0.66 10.55 -44.19
C PRO A 800 -0.16 9.30 -43.81
N ILE A 801 -1.01 9.38 -42.78
CA ILE A 801 -1.84 8.27 -42.29
C ILE A 801 -3.24 8.36 -42.94
N GLU A 802 -3.75 7.28 -43.54
CA GLU A 802 -5.07 7.24 -44.21
C GLU A 802 -6.28 7.18 -43.24
N VAL A 803 -6.23 7.95 -42.15
CA VAL A 803 -7.27 8.00 -41.12
C VAL A 803 -7.64 9.46 -40.85
N ASP A 804 -8.94 9.77 -40.90
CA ASP A 804 -9.49 11.13 -40.74
C ASP A 804 -9.32 11.66 -39.29
N PHE A 805 -8.31 12.50 -39.07
CA PHE A 805 -8.13 13.27 -37.84
C PHE A 805 -9.28 14.28 -37.69
N ALA A 806 -10.21 13.97 -36.79
CA ALA A 806 -11.38 14.81 -36.56
C ALA A 806 -11.89 14.72 -35.11
N LEU A 807 -12.07 15.89 -34.50
CA LEU A 807 -12.82 16.07 -33.27
C LEU A 807 -14.29 15.71 -33.54
N GLU A 808 -14.68 14.47 -33.26
CA GLU A 808 -16.02 13.95 -33.52
C GLU A 808 -16.61 13.35 -32.23
N PRO A 809 -17.91 13.55 -31.94
CA PRO A 809 -18.55 12.91 -30.81
C PRO A 809 -18.45 11.38 -30.89
N PHE A 810 -18.33 10.74 -29.72
CA PHE A 810 -18.09 9.31 -29.60
C PHE A 810 -19.20 8.49 -30.25
N GLY A 811 -18.80 7.63 -31.18
CA GLY A 811 -19.68 6.70 -31.88
C GLY A 811 -18.86 5.69 -32.71
N PRO A 812 -19.54 4.85 -33.50
CA PRO A 812 -18.87 3.85 -34.33
C PRO A 812 -17.84 4.46 -35.31
N SER A 813 -18.11 5.65 -35.85
CA SER A 813 -17.22 6.38 -36.75
C SER A 813 -15.90 6.80 -36.10
N SER A 814 -15.95 7.44 -34.92
CA SER A 814 -14.73 7.86 -34.21
C SER A 814 -13.94 6.63 -33.75
N LEU A 815 -14.63 5.64 -33.19
CA LEU A 815 -14.01 4.45 -32.62
C LEU A 815 -13.36 3.53 -33.67
N GLN A 816 -13.92 3.46 -34.89
CA GLN A 816 -13.27 2.79 -36.01
C GLN A 816 -11.95 3.47 -36.40
N ARG A 817 -11.84 4.80 -36.25
CA ARG A 817 -10.58 5.53 -36.51
C ARG A 817 -9.57 5.31 -35.38
N PHE A 818 -10.02 5.26 -34.13
CA PHE A 818 -9.15 4.96 -32.98
C PHE A 818 -8.52 3.56 -33.13
N LEU A 819 -9.32 2.58 -33.56
CA LEU A 819 -8.86 1.24 -33.95
C LEU A 819 -7.86 1.19 -35.12
N GLN A 820 -7.75 2.26 -35.92
CA GLN A 820 -6.82 2.36 -37.05
C GLN A 820 -5.56 3.16 -36.71
N PHE A 821 -5.65 4.13 -35.78
CA PHE A 821 -4.47 4.81 -35.24
C PHE A 821 -3.57 3.85 -34.44
N GLU A 822 -4.18 2.99 -33.60
CA GLU A 822 -3.46 1.98 -32.81
C GLU A 822 -3.14 0.68 -33.57
N LEU A 823 -3.52 0.55 -34.84
CA LEU A 823 -3.52 -0.74 -35.55
C LEU A 823 -2.08 -1.28 -35.69
N PRO A 824 -1.72 -2.39 -35.01
CA PRO A 824 -0.36 -2.88 -34.99
C PRO A 824 0.11 -3.26 -36.39
N ASP A 825 1.27 -2.74 -36.81
CA ASP A 825 1.79 -2.95 -38.18
C ASP A 825 1.94 -4.43 -38.57
N PHE A 826 2.14 -5.33 -37.61
CA PHE A 826 2.20 -6.79 -37.84
C PHE A 826 0.82 -7.46 -38.03
N LEU A 827 -0.27 -6.77 -37.68
CA LEU A 827 -1.64 -7.10 -38.07
C LEU A 827 -2.10 -6.35 -39.32
N VAL A 828 -1.42 -5.26 -39.69
CA VAL A 828 -1.65 -4.61 -40.97
C VAL A 828 -1.14 -5.52 -42.06
N GLU A 829 -1.98 -5.67 -43.06
CA GLU A 829 -1.81 -6.64 -44.12
C GLU A 829 -2.05 -5.87 -45.45
N ASP A 830 -0.97 -5.61 -46.20
CA ASP A 830 -0.97 -4.92 -47.51
C ASP A 830 -1.94 -5.55 -48.53
N LEU A 831 -2.47 -4.72 -49.42
CA LEU A 831 -3.22 -5.23 -50.55
C LEU A 831 -2.28 -5.94 -51.54
N ALA A 832 -2.51 -7.23 -51.73
CA ALA A 832 -1.80 -8.00 -52.75
C ALA A 832 -1.89 -7.28 -54.11
N HIS A 833 -0.72 -6.92 -54.65
CA HIS A 833 -0.44 -6.14 -55.87
C HIS A 833 0.04 -4.68 -55.70
N GLU A 834 0.29 -4.17 -54.50
CA GLU A 834 1.07 -2.92 -54.36
C GLU A 834 2.51 -3.06 -54.89
N THR A 835 3.09 -1.94 -55.35
CA THR A 835 4.37 -1.92 -56.10
C THR A 835 5.22 -0.74 -55.65
N GLU A 836 6.48 -0.99 -55.27
CA GLU A 836 7.38 0.02 -54.67
C GLU A 836 7.59 1.27 -55.58
N PRO A 837 7.25 2.49 -55.12
CA PRO A 837 7.48 3.72 -55.86
C PRO A 837 8.97 4.09 -55.92
N ASN A 838 9.51 4.28 -57.12
CA ASN A 838 10.94 4.56 -57.35
C ASN A 838 11.23 6.07 -57.50
N ASP A 839 10.50 6.91 -56.76
CA ASP A 839 10.53 8.38 -56.86
C ASP A 839 10.74 9.03 -55.47
N PRO A 840 11.90 9.68 -55.20
CA PRO A 840 12.20 10.30 -53.92
C PRO A 840 11.26 11.44 -53.48
N SER A 841 10.39 11.94 -54.37
CA SER A 841 9.35 12.92 -54.02
C SER A 841 8.04 12.26 -53.55
N VAL A 842 7.75 11.04 -54.01
CA VAL A 842 6.66 10.20 -53.48
C VAL A 842 7.04 9.63 -52.12
N ASP A 843 8.30 9.21 -51.96
CA ASP A 843 8.95 8.76 -50.72
C ASP A 843 9.01 9.84 -49.61
N GLN A 844 8.74 11.11 -49.95
CA GLN A 844 8.55 12.21 -48.99
C GLN A 844 7.07 12.52 -48.70
N LEU A 845 6.14 12.04 -49.53
CA LEU A 845 4.70 12.20 -49.35
C LEU A 845 4.07 11.05 -48.55
N HIS A 846 4.69 9.86 -48.55
CA HIS A 846 4.25 8.65 -47.86
C HIS A 846 5.35 8.07 -46.94
N SER A 847 6.03 8.93 -46.17
CA SER A 847 7.22 8.53 -45.39
C SER A 847 6.96 7.58 -44.21
N TYR A 848 5.70 7.38 -43.83
CA TYR A 848 5.19 6.32 -42.96
C TYR A 848 3.67 6.18 -43.19
N GLY A 849 3.11 4.97 -43.08
CA GLY A 849 1.66 4.75 -43.21
C GLY A 849 0.89 4.70 -41.89
N SER A 850 1.58 4.52 -40.76
CA SER A 850 1.01 4.27 -39.43
C SER A 850 1.85 4.93 -38.31
N LEU A 851 1.27 5.07 -37.12
CA LEU A 851 2.01 5.51 -35.92
C LEU A 851 3.08 4.49 -35.54
N SER A 852 2.77 3.19 -35.68
CA SER A 852 3.68 2.05 -35.57
C SER A 852 4.94 2.18 -36.42
N GLU A 853 4.79 2.51 -37.71
CA GLU A 853 5.93 2.62 -38.62
C GLU A 853 6.82 3.81 -38.25
N LEU A 854 6.23 4.94 -37.86
CA LEU A 854 6.97 6.12 -37.39
C LEU A 854 7.81 5.79 -36.14
N TYR A 855 7.24 5.10 -35.14
CA TYR A 855 8.00 4.73 -33.93
C TYR A 855 9.11 3.72 -34.22
N ARG A 856 8.90 2.77 -35.14
CA ARG A 856 9.96 1.86 -35.60
C ARG A 856 11.12 2.62 -36.23
N GLN A 857 10.84 3.59 -37.11
CA GLN A 857 11.88 4.44 -37.71
C GLN A 857 12.62 5.29 -36.66
N ILE A 858 11.91 5.87 -35.70
CA ILE A 858 12.49 6.65 -34.59
C ILE A 858 13.41 5.76 -33.74
N ARG A 859 12.97 4.55 -33.38
CA ARG A 859 13.76 3.59 -32.59
C ARG A 859 15.10 3.27 -33.26
N THR A 860 15.07 2.86 -34.53
CA THR A 860 16.27 2.54 -35.30
C THR A 860 17.20 3.74 -35.47
N ALA A 861 16.67 4.97 -35.56
CA ALA A 861 17.51 6.17 -35.61
C ALA A 861 18.23 6.46 -34.28
N ILE A 862 17.57 6.21 -33.13
CA ILE A 862 18.19 6.37 -31.80
C ILE A 862 19.35 5.37 -31.60
N GLU A 863 19.26 4.16 -32.15
CA GLU A 863 20.34 3.16 -32.10
C GLU A 863 21.55 3.53 -32.98
N ASN A 864 21.32 4.19 -34.12
CA ASN A 864 22.33 4.32 -35.18
C ASN A 864 22.97 5.72 -35.32
N ILE A 865 22.40 6.76 -34.70
CA ILE A 865 22.99 8.11 -34.72
C ILE A 865 24.00 8.23 -33.55
N PRO A 866 25.31 8.41 -33.81
CA PRO A 866 26.32 8.52 -32.75
C PRO A 866 26.23 9.87 -32.02
N ASP A 867 26.70 9.89 -30.76
CA ASP A 867 26.78 11.08 -29.89
C ASP A 867 25.43 11.84 -29.74
N LEU A 868 24.31 11.12 -29.91
CA LEU A 868 22.96 11.67 -29.99
C LEU A 868 22.46 12.32 -28.68
N ILE A 869 22.80 11.72 -27.53
CA ILE A 869 22.40 12.20 -26.21
C ILE A 869 23.52 13.10 -25.65
N VAL A 870 23.20 14.38 -25.46
CA VAL A 870 24.18 15.44 -25.14
C VAL A 870 24.14 15.90 -23.68
N VAL A 871 23.21 15.35 -22.90
CA VAL A 871 22.99 15.71 -21.49
C VAL A 871 23.82 14.83 -20.55
N LYS A 872 23.88 15.20 -19.26
CA LYS A 872 24.59 14.44 -18.23
C LYS A 872 23.65 13.42 -17.59
N LYS A 873 24.20 12.25 -17.17
CA LYS A 873 23.43 11.25 -16.40
C LYS A 873 22.75 11.90 -15.18
N GLY A 874 21.48 11.61 -14.97
CA GLY A 874 20.60 12.12 -13.90
C GLY A 874 20.10 13.55 -14.08
N CYS A 875 20.19 14.16 -15.27
CA CYS A 875 19.92 15.61 -15.46
C CYS A 875 18.71 15.98 -16.36
N VAL A 876 17.88 15.03 -16.81
CA VAL A 876 16.67 15.29 -17.63
C VAL A 876 15.53 14.32 -17.26
N GLY A 877 14.28 14.79 -17.32
CA GLY A 877 13.07 13.94 -17.22
C GLY A 877 12.65 13.61 -15.79
N GLY A 878 12.44 14.63 -14.94
CA GLY A 878 12.37 14.47 -13.48
C GLY A 878 11.22 13.63 -12.89
N GLU A 879 11.52 12.98 -11.74
CA GLU A 879 10.68 12.11 -10.88
C GLU A 879 9.21 11.97 -11.30
N HIS A 880 8.89 10.86 -11.97
CA HIS A 880 7.52 10.47 -12.31
C HIS A 880 7.29 8.97 -12.01
N HIS A 881 6.19 8.63 -11.32
CA HIS A 881 5.86 7.25 -10.89
C HIS A 881 4.37 6.92 -11.15
N LEU A 882 3.72 7.62 -12.08
CA LEU A 882 2.32 7.41 -12.43
C LEU A 882 2.21 6.59 -13.72
N PHE A 883 1.09 5.89 -13.89
CA PHE A 883 0.69 5.20 -15.13
C PHE A 883 1.60 4.04 -15.62
N LEU A 884 2.53 3.54 -14.80
CA LEU A 884 3.27 2.30 -15.07
C LEU A 884 2.42 1.05 -14.81
N ARG A 885 2.48 0.05 -15.71
CA ARG A 885 1.73 -1.22 -15.61
C ARG A 885 2.23 -2.12 -14.47
N LYS A 886 1.34 -3.01 -14.01
CA LYS A 886 1.54 -4.03 -12.98
C LYS A 886 2.86 -4.79 -13.11
N ASP A 887 3.16 -5.34 -14.28
CA ASP A 887 4.28 -6.25 -14.45
C ASP A 887 5.64 -5.53 -14.58
N THR A 888 5.69 -4.38 -15.24
CA THR A 888 6.85 -3.48 -15.21
C THR A 888 7.21 -3.11 -13.76
N ASN A 889 6.19 -2.86 -12.94
CA ASN A 889 6.30 -2.47 -11.53
C ASN A 889 6.68 -3.65 -10.60
N LYS A 890 6.56 -4.91 -11.04
CA LYS A 890 7.09 -6.11 -10.32
C LYS A 890 8.62 -6.20 -10.45
N SER A 891 9.13 -5.97 -11.67
CA SER A 891 10.55 -6.10 -11.98
C SER A 891 11.34 -4.84 -11.63
N HIS A 892 10.73 -3.65 -11.83
CA HIS A 892 11.39 -2.34 -11.71
C HIS A 892 10.52 -1.33 -10.93
N PRO A 893 10.22 -1.56 -9.64
CA PRO A 893 9.41 -0.65 -8.81
C PRO A 893 10.05 0.74 -8.55
N ASP A 894 11.28 0.95 -9.05
CA ASP A 894 12.08 2.17 -8.91
C ASP A 894 12.16 3.07 -10.16
N TYR A 895 11.58 2.67 -11.30
CA TYR A 895 11.70 3.43 -12.55
C TYR A 895 10.99 4.82 -12.50
N GLN A 896 11.56 5.82 -13.19
CA GLN A 896 11.19 7.24 -13.06
C GLN A 896 10.98 8.04 -14.36
N PHE A 897 10.94 7.41 -15.54
CA PHE A 897 10.82 8.08 -16.86
C PHE A 897 11.95 9.06 -17.25
N GLN A 898 13.09 9.01 -16.55
CA GLN A 898 14.30 9.77 -16.92
C GLN A 898 14.88 9.22 -18.24
N VAL A 899 15.41 10.13 -19.08
CA VAL A 899 16.14 9.80 -20.31
C VAL A 899 17.44 10.60 -20.27
N ASP A 900 18.56 9.90 -20.14
CA ASP A 900 19.88 10.50 -19.96
C ASP A 900 21.02 9.76 -20.67
N ASP A 901 20.71 8.64 -21.31
CA ASP A 901 21.58 7.86 -22.19
C ASP A 901 20.76 7.20 -23.32
N VAL A 902 21.42 6.44 -24.20
CA VAL A 902 20.74 5.75 -25.32
C VAL A 902 19.84 4.62 -24.83
N ASN A 903 20.19 3.91 -23.74
CA ASN A 903 19.41 2.78 -23.25
C ASN A 903 18.07 3.23 -22.65
N SER A 904 18.08 4.31 -21.88
CA SER A 904 16.88 4.95 -21.33
C SER A 904 16.00 5.57 -22.40
N ALA A 905 16.58 6.11 -23.49
CA ALA A 905 15.84 6.56 -24.66
C ALA A 905 15.15 5.40 -25.41
N LEU A 906 15.84 4.26 -25.59
CA LEU A 906 15.26 3.08 -26.24
C LEU A 906 14.17 2.44 -25.38
N PHE A 907 14.40 2.27 -24.08
CA PHE A 907 13.39 1.80 -23.12
C PHE A 907 12.14 2.68 -23.14
N ALA A 908 12.30 4.00 -23.31
CA ALA A 908 11.18 4.91 -23.44
C ALA A 908 10.36 4.67 -24.73
N ILE A 909 11.01 4.49 -25.89
CA ILE A 909 10.31 4.15 -27.14
C ILE A 909 9.65 2.76 -27.05
N ASP A 910 10.35 1.76 -26.49
CA ASP A 910 9.83 0.41 -26.35
C ASP A 910 8.58 0.35 -25.44
N LEU A 911 8.54 1.18 -24.39
CA LEU A 911 7.37 1.30 -23.50
C LEU A 911 6.17 2.00 -24.17
N ILE A 912 6.41 2.94 -25.09
CA ILE A 912 5.35 3.57 -25.91
C ILE A 912 4.74 2.53 -26.85
N VAL A 913 5.59 1.81 -27.60
CA VAL A 913 5.19 0.74 -28.54
C VAL A 913 4.49 -0.42 -27.82
N GLU A 914 4.91 -0.78 -26.61
CA GLU A 914 4.22 -1.76 -25.76
C GLU A 914 2.81 -1.31 -25.35
N GLN A 915 2.59 0.00 -25.21
CA GLN A 915 1.31 0.56 -24.78
C GLN A 915 0.31 0.68 -25.93
N GLY A 916 0.68 1.34 -27.03
CA GLY A 916 -0.17 1.52 -28.21
C GLY A 916 -0.52 0.20 -28.92
N GLU A 917 0.48 -0.40 -29.57
CA GLU A 917 0.28 -1.58 -30.43
C GLU A 917 0.47 -2.92 -29.70
N GLY A 918 1.48 -3.03 -28.83
CA GLY A 918 1.81 -4.26 -28.10
C GLY A 918 2.84 -5.18 -28.76
N CYS A 919 3.92 -4.62 -29.33
CA CYS A 919 5.16 -5.28 -29.80
C CYS A 919 5.03 -6.42 -30.84
N GLU A 920 4.49 -7.59 -30.48
CA GLU A 920 4.42 -8.80 -31.30
C GLU A 920 3.20 -9.66 -30.90
N VAL A 921 2.63 -10.43 -31.85
CA VAL A 921 1.41 -11.26 -31.65
C VAL A 921 1.53 -12.22 -30.46
N ASP A 922 2.68 -12.88 -30.30
CA ASP A 922 2.92 -13.88 -29.25
C ASP A 922 3.29 -13.26 -27.89
N SER A 923 3.38 -11.93 -27.79
CA SER A 923 3.69 -11.22 -26.55
C SER A 923 2.47 -11.18 -25.61
N PRO A 924 2.58 -11.60 -24.33
CA PRO A 924 1.45 -11.49 -23.38
C PRO A 924 1.02 -10.04 -23.11
N LYS A 925 1.86 -9.05 -23.45
CA LYS A 925 1.59 -7.62 -23.33
C LYS A 925 0.60 -7.11 -24.38
N PHE A 926 0.44 -7.86 -25.48
CA PHE A 926 -0.43 -7.53 -26.61
C PHE A 926 -1.90 -7.41 -26.21
N GLU A 927 -2.39 -8.29 -25.34
CA GLU A 927 -3.77 -8.26 -24.83
C GLU A 927 -4.12 -7.01 -24.01
N GLU A 928 -3.14 -6.23 -23.56
CA GLU A 928 -3.35 -4.98 -22.81
C GLU A 928 -3.18 -3.70 -23.66
N SER A 929 -2.86 -3.82 -24.96
CA SER A 929 -2.55 -2.67 -25.82
C SER A 929 -3.76 -1.77 -26.13
N HIS A 930 -3.51 -0.54 -26.58
CA HIS A 930 -4.56 0.45 -26.90
C HIS A 930 -5.47 -0.09 -28.01
N TYR A 931 -4.89 -0.78 -29.00
CA TYR A 931 -5.64 -1.53 -30.00
C TYR A 931 -6.66 -2.51 -29.41
N GLN A 932 -6.24 -3.40 -28.49
CA GLN A 932 -7.15 -4.38 -27.90
C GLN A 932 -8.14 -3.72 -26.91
N LYS A 933 -7.77 -2.62 -26.24
CA LYS A 933 -8.71 -1.79 -25.47
C LYS A 933 -9.81 -1.22 -26.40
N PHE A 934 -9.47 -0.58 -27.51
CA PHE A 934 -10.46 -0.06 -28.45
C PHE A 934 -11.28 -1.15 -29.13
N ARG A 935 -10.70 -2.31 -29.41
CA ARG A 935 -11.44 -3.48 -29.94
C ARG A 935 -12.51 -3.95 -28.95
N ARG A 936 -12.17 -4.04 -27.65
CA ARG A 936 -13.15 -4.34 -26.59
C ARG A 936 -14.24 -3.27 -26.49
N ILE A 937 -13.92 -1.97 -26.69
CA ILE A 937 -14.93 -0.90 -26.76
C ILE A 937 -15.80 -1.04 -28.03
N ALA A 938 -15.24 -1.39 -29.19
CA ALA A 938 -15.97 -1.49 -30.46
C ALA A 938 -16.94 -2.66 -30.44
N ASP A 939 -16.45 -3.83 -30.00
CA ASP A 939 -17.27 -4.97 -29.66
C ASP A 939 -18.36 -4.56 -28.68
N ALA A 940 -18.07 -3.73 -27.67
CA ALA A 940 -19.02 -3.27 -26.65
C ALA A 940 -20.08 -2.28 -27.17
N LEU A 941 -19.74 -1.37 -28.08
CA LEU A 941 -20.65 -0.33 -28.58
C LEU A 941 -21.63 -0.84 -29.64
N ALA A 942 -21.22 -1.84 -30.44
CA ALA A 942 -22.08 -2.47 -31.44
C ALA A 942 -23.32 -3.18 -30.85
N ARG A 943 -23.40 -3.30 -29.52
CA ARG A 943 -24.37 -4.09 -28.76
C ARG A 943 -25.71 -3.37 -28.48
N GLU A 944 -25.79 -2.04 -28.66
CA GLU A 944 -26.82 -1.18 -28.06
C GLU A 944 -27.76 -0.44 -29.06
N GLN A 945 -29.03 -0.28 -28.68
CA GLN A 945 -30.08 0.34 -29.53
C GLN A 945 -31.11 1.16 -28.74
N THR A 946 -31.82 2.05 -29.43
CA THR A 946 -32.95 2.85 -28.92
C THR A 946 -34.15 2.80 -29.90
N ILE A 947 -35.31 3.37 -29.52
CA ILE A 947 -36.56 3.34 -30.30
C ILE A 947 -37.00 4.76 -30.66
N ASP A 948 -37.29 5.01 -31.95
CA ASP A 948 -37.88 6.26 -32.40
C ASP A 948 -39.36 6.34 -31.96
N ALA A 949 -39.68 7.31 -31.10
CA ALA A 949 -41.01 7.47 -30.51
C ALA A 949 -42.12 7.89 -31.50
N THR A 950 -41.76 8.25 -32.73
CA THR A 950 -42.70 8.70 -33.79
C THR A 950 -43.06 7.61 -34.79
N THR A 951 -42.13 6.67 -35.04
CA THR A 951 -42.24 5.64 -36.07
C THR A 951 -42.22 4.22 -35.50
N GLY A 952 -41.74 4.03 -34.26
CA GLY A 952 -41.57 2.72 -33.63
C GLY A 952 -40.37 1.92 -34.15
N HIS A 953 -39.55 2.48 -35.04
CA HIS A 953 -38.35 1.82 -35.56
C HIS A 953 -37.22 1.82 -34.51
N LYS A 954 -36.38 0.78 -34.53
CA LYS A 954 -35.14 0.73 -33.74
C LYS A 954 -33.99 1.44 -34.47
N LEU A 955 -33.15 2.12 -33.72
CA LEU A 955 -31.97 2.85 -34.18
C LEU A 955 -30.74 2.46 -33.33
N PRO A 956 -29.51 2.53 -33.85
CA PRO A 956 -28.29 2.39 -33.04
C PRO A 956 -28.26 3.43 -31.91
N TRP A 957 -27.88 3.02 -30.71
CA TRP A 957 -27.72 3.97 -29.61
C TRP A 957 -26.47 4.84 -29.82
N THR A 958 -26.62 6.15 -29.64
CA THR A 958 -25.49 7.09 -29.61
C THR A 958 -25.28 7.54 -28.16
N PRO A 959 -24.16 7.15 -27.52
CA PRO A 959 -23.81 7.56 -26.16
C PRO A 959 -23.38 9.04 -26.07
N ALA A 960 -23.19 9.73 -27.20
CA ALA A 960 -22.74 11.11 -27.22
C ALA A 960 -23.89 12.12 -27.38
N TYR A 961 -23.67 13.34 -26.88
CA TYR A 961 -24.42 14.52 -27.28
C TYR A 961 -24.35 14.71 -28.82
N PRO A 962 -25.33 15.38 -29.44
CA PRO A 962 -25.30 15.69 -30.86
C PRO A 962 -24.34 16.86 -31.15
N ALA A 963 -23.06 16.71 -30.80
CA ALA A 963 -22.03 17.72 -30.94
C ALA A 963 -21.67 17.99 -32.42
N LEU A 964 -20.95 19.08 -32.67
CA LEU A 964 -20.36 19.40 -33.97
C LEU A 964 -19.05 18.67 -34.18
N ARG A 965 -18.91 17.92 -35.29
CA ARG A 965 -17.60 17.50 -35.79
C ARG A 965 -16.77 18.75 -36.14
N ASN A 966 -15.53 18.82 -35.67
CA ASN A 966 -14.59 19.93 -35.83
C ASN A 966 -15.24 21.31 -35.51
N PRO A 967 -15.65 21.56 -34.25
CA PRO A 967 -16.21 22.85 -33.88
C PRO A 967 -15.13 23.95 -33.99
N THR A 968 -15.53 25.18 -34.32
CA THR A 968 -14.59 26.31 -34.38
C THR A 968 -15.25 27.64 -34.02
N LEU A 969 -14.44 28.55 -33.49
CA LEU A 969 -14.80 29.97 -33.35
C LEU A 969 -14.68 30.76 -34.66
N HIS A 970 -13.93 30.27 -35.66
CA HIS A 970 -13.56 30.99 -36.87
C HIS A 970 -14.42 30.57 -38.08
N HIS A 971 -14.86 31.54 -38.89
CA HIS A 971 -15.65 31.25 -40.08
C HIS A 971 -14.74 31.01 -41.31
N LYS A 972 -14.33 29.75 -41.55
CA LYS A 972 -13.64 29.32 -42.78
C LYS A 972 -13.79 27.80 -43.03
N ASP A 973 -13.69 27.45 -44.31
CA ASP A 973 -13.74 26.09 -44.90
C ASP A 973 -15.02 25.26 -44.71
N TYR A 974 -15.00 24.04 -45.27
CA TYR A 974 -16.10 23.06 -45.31
C TYR A 974 -15.87 21.86 -44.36
N SER A 975 -14.69 21.80 -43.72
CA SER A 975 -14.22 20.70 -42.86
C SER A 975 -14.47 20.95 -41.38
N SER A 976 -14.59 22.22 -40.98
CA SER A 976 -14.99 22.68 -39.65
C SER A 976 -16.48 23.04 -39.58
N THR A 977 -17.04 23.28 -38.39
CA THR A 977 -18.35 23.91 -38.23
C THR A 977 -18.33 25.03 -37.18
N VAL A 978 -18.71 26.23 -37.62
CA VAL A 978 -18.75 27.44 -36.78
C VAL A 978 -19.84 27.36 -35.71
N VAL A 979 -19.48 27.64 -34.46
CA VAL A 979 -20.44 27.91 -33.38
C VAL A 979 -20.87 29.37 -33.43
N THR A 980 -22.18 29.64 -33.50
CA THR A 980 -22.73 30.99 -33.74
C THR A 980 -23.49 31.58 -32.55
N VAL A 981 -23.92 30.77 -31.58
CA VAL A 981 -24.60 31.25 -30.37
C VAL A 981 -23.64 32.04 -29.47
N PRO A 982 -23.90 33.32 -29.14
CA PRO A 982 -22.93 34.18 -28.44
C PRO A 982 -22.43 33.62 -27.10
N GLN A 983 -23.33 33.10 -26.26
CA GLN A 983 -22.96 32.54 -24.95
C GLN A 983 -22.07 31.30 -25.10
N THR A 984 -22.40 30.39 -26.04
CA THR A 984 -21.59 29.20 -26.36
C THR A 984 -20.21 29.58 -26.89
N ARG A 985 -20.10 30.66 -27.67
CA ARG A 985 -18.80 31.17 -28.14
C ARG A 985 -17.94 31.69 -26.99
N ALA A 986 -18.52 32.39 -26.01
CA ALA A 986 -17.79 32.88 -24.84
C ALA A 986 -17.21 31.73 -24.01
N VAL A 987 -18.01 30.71 -23.70
CA VAL A 987 -17.55 29.48 -23.00
C VAL A 987 -16.42 28.79 -23.78
N MET A 988 -16.51 28.74 -25.11
CA MET A 988 -15.47 28.14 -25.98
C MET A 988 -14.17 28.95 -26.02
N GLN A 989 -14.25 30.28 -25.96
CA GLN A 989 -13.07 31.15 -25.84
C GLN A 989 -12.35 30.91 -24.50
N ILE A 990 -13.10 30.79 -23.41
CA ILE A 990 -12.56 30.51 -22.06
C ILE A 990 -11.93 29.10 -22.03
N PHE A 991 -12.54 28.10 -22.66
CA PHE A 991 -11.93 26.77 -22.82
C PHE A 991 -10.59 26.82 -23.56
N ASN A 992 -10.53 27.49 -24.72
CA ASN A 992 -9.32 27.52 -25.55
C ASN A 992 -8.17 28.29 -24.89
N GLU A 993 -8.44 29.40 -24.20
CA GLU A 993 -7.42 30.11 -23.40
C GLU A 993 -6.99 29.30 -22.17
N SER A 994 -7.86 28.45 -21.60
CA SER A 994 -7.49 27.49 -20.53
C SER A 994 -6.54 26.41 -21.07
N TYR A 995 -6.81 25.86 -22.26
CA TYR A 995 -5.91 24.92 -22.92
C TYR A 995 -4.54 25.53 -23.27
N TYR A 996 -4.53 26.78 -23.74
CA TYR A 996 -3.29 27.55 -23.89
C TYR A 996 -2.55 27.70 -22.55
N LEU A 997 -3.24 28.01 -21.44
CA LEU A 997 -2.62 28.15 -20.12
C LEU A 997 -2.02 26.84 -19.61
N MET A 998 -2.69 25.70 -19.81
CA MET A 998 -2.14 24.37 -19.49
C MET A 998 -0.81 24.13 -20.23
N MET A 999 -0.79 24.37 -21.54
CA MET A 999 0.43 24.23 -22.35
C MET A 999 1.51 25.26 -21.97
N GLN A 1000 1.14 26.51 -21.65
CA GLN A 1000 2.07 27.56 -21.22
C GLN A 1000 2.70 27.24 -19.85
N LEU A 1001 1.97 26.59 -18.94
CA LEU A 1001 2.51 26.10 -17.67
C LEU A 1001 3.54 24.99 -17.90
N MET A 1002 3.26 24.02 -18.79
CA MET A 1002 4.21 22.96 -19.20
C MET A 1002 5.49 23.55 -19.81
N VAL A 1003 5.37 24.43 -20.80
CA VAL A 1003 6.50 25.17 -21.39
C VAL A 1003 7.30 25.94 -20.33
N GLN A 1004 6.63 26.57 -19.36
CA GLN A 1004 7.30 27.33 -18.31
C GLN A 1004 8.01 26.43 -17.29
N HIS A 1005 7.52 25.22 -17.03
CA HIS A 1005 8.20 24.28 -16.12
C HIS A 1005 9.47 23.72 -16.73
N PHE A 1006 9.40 23.15 -17.94
CA PHE A 1006 10.57 22.56 -18.59
C PHE A 1006 11.60 23.63 -18.98
N GLY A 1007 11.18 24.87 -19.23
CA GLY A 1007 12.09 26.00 -19.41
C GLY A 1007 12.82 26.47 -18.13
N LEU A 1008 12.22 26.32 -16.95
CA LEU A 1008 12.83 26.70 -15.66
C LEU A 1008 13.59 25.55 -14.98
N MET A 1009 13.06 24.33 -15.05
CA MET A 1009 13.48 23.17 -14.25
C MET A 1009 13.29 21.85 -15.03
N PRO A 1010 14.07 21.60 -16.11
CA PRO A 1010 13.95 20.39 -16.94
C PRO A 1010 14.27 19.08 -16.20
N HIS A 1011 14.96 19.15 -15.06
CA HIS A 1011 15.22 18.04 -14.13
C HIS A 1011 14.30 18.06 -12.89
N GLY A 1012 13.31 18.96 -12.83
CA GLY A 1012 12.44 19.13 -11.67
C GLY A 1012 11.45 17.97 -11.51
N SER A 1013 11.19 17.54 -10.28
CA SER A 1013 10.15 16.55 -9.98
C SER A 1013 8.78 17.09 -10.44
N MET A 1014 8.19 16.47 -11.47
CA MET A 1014 6.90 16.89 -12.00
C MET A 1014 5.81 16.83 -10.92
N ARG A 1015 5.84 15.81 -10.08
CA ARG A 1015 4.92 15.62 -8.93
C ARG A 1015 4.97 16.77 -7.91
N ARG A 1016 6.14 17.39 -7.71
CA ARG A 1016 6.33 18.50 -6.75
C ARG A 1016 6.25 19.87 -7.42
N SER A 1017 6.19 19.92 -8.75
CA SER A 1017 6.26 21.14 -9.53
C SER A 1017 5.10 22.08 -9.23
N LYS A 1018 5.44 23.29 -8.75
CA LYS A 1018 4.51 24.42 -8.55
C LYS A 1018 3.90 24.96 -9.85
N LEU A 1019 4.22 24.34 -11.00
CA LEU A 1019 3.66 24.63 -12.32
C LEU A 1019 2.90 23.42 -12.92
N MET A 1020 3.33 22.17 -12.68
CA MET A 1020 2.65 21.00 -13.28
C MET A 1020 1.39 20.62 -12.55
N ASN A 1021 1.35 20.77 -11.22
CA ASN A 1021 0.13 20.57 -10.46
C ASN A 1021 -0.94 21.58 -10.94
N PRO A 1022 -0.68 22.90 -11.05
CA PRO A 1022 -1.58 23.84 -11.73
C PRO A 1022 -1.94 23.48 -13.18
N ALA A 1023 -1.07 22.85 -13.97
CA ALA A 1023 -1.43 22.40 -15.32
C ALA A 1023 -2.47 21.27 -15.29
N ILE A 1024 -2.31 20.31 -14.37
CA ILE A 1024 -3.29 19.24 -14.13
C ILE A 1024 -4.60 19.82 -13.56
N ASP A 1025 -4.51 20.83 -12.69
CA ASP A 1025 -5.68 21.52 -12.12
C ASP A 1025 -6.45 22.31 -13.21
N VAL A 1026 -5.74 22.96 -14.15
CA VAL A 1026 -6.35 23.59 -15.34
C VAL A 1026 -7.05 22.54 -16.22
N MET A 1027 -6.39 21.41 -16.48
CA MET A 1027 -6.96 20.33 -17.30
C MET A 1027 -8.25 19.74 -16.67
N THR A 1028 -8.21 19.45 -15.37
CA THR A 1028 -9.26 18.70 -14.67
C THR A 1028 -10.37 19.57 -14.09
N GLY A 1029 -10.04 20.77 -13.60
CA GLY A 1029 -10.97 21.70 -12.95
C GLY A 1029 -11.45 22.86 -13.82
N MET A 1030 -10.78 23.18 -14.94
CA MET A 1030 -11.20 24.24 -15.86
C MET A 1030 -11.60 23.68 -17.23
N MET A 1031 -10.67 23.06 -17.96
CA MET A 1031 -10.92 22.53 -19.30
C MET A 1031 -12.02 21.47 -19.28
N ARG A 1032 -11.91 20.41 -18.47
CA ARG A 1032 -12.91 19.34 -18.42
C ARG A 1032 -14.36 19.84 -18.20
N PRO A 1033 -14.70 20.62 -17.15
CA PRO A 1033 -16.07 21.09 -16.96
C PRO A 1033 -16.53 22.06 -18.06
N LEU A 1034 -15.66 22.91 -18.60
CA LEU A 1034 -15.99 23.76 -19.75
C LEU A 1034 -16.23 22.92 -21.03
N GLY A 1035 -15.47 21.84 -21.23
CA GLY A 1035 -15.60 20.91 -22.34
C GLY A 1035 -16.90 20.11 -22.27
N GLU A 1036 -17.20 19.50 -21.12
CA GLU A 1036 -18.48 18.82 -20.86
C GLU A 1036 -19.67 19.79 -21.02
N LEU A 1037 -19.56 21.03 -20.52
CA LEU A 1037 -20.57 22.07 -20.70
C LEU A 1037 -20.81 22.39 -22.18
N LEU A 1038 -19.77 22.62 -22.98
CA LEU A 1038 -19.89 22.95 -24.41
C LEU A 1038 -20.64 21.88 -25.21
N MET A 1039 -20.51 20.60 -24.84
CA MET A 1039 -21.22 19.50 -25.48
C MET A 1039 -22.73 19.52 -25.21
N THR A 1040 -23.19 20.21 -24.14
CA THR A 1040 -24.62 20.45 -23.87
C THR A 1040 -25.17 21.71 -24.56
N MET A 1041 -24.31 22.70 -24.81
CA MET A 1041 -24.74 24.04 -25.25
C MET A 1041 -25.12 24.06 -26.74
N PRO A 1042 -26.12 24.85 -27.16
CA PRO A 1042 -26.52 24.93 -28.56
C PRO A 1042 -25.41 25.55 -29.43
N SER A 1043 -25.08 24.90 -30.55
CA SER A 1043 -24.10 25.44 -31.50
C SER A 1043 -24.63 26.60 -32.34
N GLY A 1044 -25.95 26.63 -32.58
CA GLY A 1044 -26.62 27.49 -33.57
C GLY A 1044 -26.92 26.77 -34.89
N LYS A 1045 -26.32 25.60 -35.14
CA LYS A 1045 -26.75 24.66 -36.20
C LYS A 1045 -27.94 23.85 -35.67
N ARG A 1046 -29.03 23.78 -36.45
CA ARG A 1046 -30.30 23.15 -36.03
C ARG A 1046 -30.06 21.70 -35.59
N GLY A 1047 -30.45 21.36 -34.36
CA GLY A 1047 -30.33 20.01 -33.80
C GLY A 1047 -28.90 19.59 -33.42
N LYS A 1048 -27.96 20.53 -33.31
CA LYS A 1048 -26.57 20.26 -32.93
C LYS A 1048 -26.11 21.11 -31.73
N THR A 1049 -25.51 20.47 -30.74
CA THR A 1049 -24.76 21.13 -29.67
C THR A 1049 -23.33 21.46 -30.13
N ALA A 1050 -22.60 22.26 -29.36
CA ALA A 1050 -21.20 22.60 -29.62
C ALA A 1050 -20.26 21.50 -29.08
N GLY A 1051 -18.99 21.84 -28.90
CA GLY A 1051 -17.93 21.04 -28.29
C GLY A 1051 -16.64 21.87 -28.28
N PRO A 1052 -15.65 21.55 -27.43
CA PRO A 1052 -14.37 22.26 -27.39
C PRO A 1052 -13.61 22.11 -28.72
N SER A 1053 -12.98 23.19 -29.20
CA SER A 1053 -12.19 23.17 -30.44
C SER A 1053 -10.70 22.98 -30.22
N PHE A 1054 -10.21 23.20 -28.99
CA PHE A 1054 -8.79 23.15 -28.62
C PHE A 1054 -7.91 24.11 -29.46
N GLU A 1055 -8.50 25.15 -30.07
CA GLU A 1055 -7.81 26.09 -30.96
C GLU A 1055 -6.91 27.04 -30.16
N ILE A 1056 -5.60 26.79 -30.17
CA ILE A 1056 -4.58 27.72 -29.67
C ILE A 1056 -4.25 28.76 -30.76
N ALA A 1057 -4.58 30.02 -30.52
CA ALA A 1057 -4.39 31.09 -31.50
C ALA A 1057 -2.91 31.50 -31.73
N HIS A 1058 -2.04 31.28 -30.75
CA HIS A 1058 -0.61 31.58 -30.80
C HIS A 1058 0.13 30.53 -29.94
N PRO A 1059 1.24 29.92 -30.39
CA PRO A 1059 1.97 28.94 -29.58
C PRO A 1059 2.40 29.49 -28.21
N PRO A 1060 2.38 28.68 -27.14
CA PRO A 1060 2.96 29.06 -25.87
C PRO A 1060 4.49 29.06 -25.98
N THR A 1061 5.12 30.04 -25.34
CA THR A 1061 6.56 30.29 -25.44
C THR A 1061 7.15 30.48 -24.06
N TYR A 1062 8.33 29.95 -23.81
CA TYR A 1062 9.00 30.12 -22.53
C TYR A 1062 9.29 31.61 -22.23
N ILE A 1063 8.94 32.08 -21.03
CA ILE A 1063 9.20 33.44 -20.57
C ILE A 1063 10.37 33.37 -19.56
N PRO A 1064 11.60 33.79 -19.92
CA PRO A 1064 12.80 33.52 -19.11
C PRO A 1064 12.88 34.24 -17.76
N THR A 1065 12.00 35.20 -17.49
CA THR A 1065 11.94 35.98 -16.24
C THR A 1065 10.75 35.49 -15.41
N PRO A 1066 10.94 34.74 -14.30
CA PRO A 1066 9.85 34.10 -13.56
C PRO A 1066 8.77 35.07 -13.09
N GLU A 1067 9.15 36.25 -12.62
CA GLU A 1067 8.26 37.29 -12.11
C GLU A 1067 7.30 37.78 -13.21
N ILE A 1068 7.84 38.00 -14.42
CA ILE A 1068 7.06 38.41 -15.60
C ILE A 1068 6.20 37.25 -16.09
N ALA A 1069 6.71 36.01 -16.07
CA ALA A 1069 5.97 34.82 -16.45
C ALA A 1069 4.74 34.62 -15.55
N TYR A 1070 4.93 34.68 -14.24
CA TYR A 1070 3.87 34.47 -13.25
C TYR A 1070 2.88 35.64 -13.23
N GLN A 1071 3.33 36.89 -13.38
CA GLN A 1071 2.41 38.02 -13.56
C GLN A 1071 1.58 37.90 -14.84
N ALA A 1072 2.16 37.43 -15.95
CA ALA A 1072 1.43 37.22 -17.21
C ALA A 1072 0.43 36.05 -17.13
N ILE A 1073 0.76 35.00 -16.36
CA ILE A 1073 -0.14 33.87 -16.07
C ILE A 1073 -1.27 34.32 -15.14
N ALA A 1074 -0.96 35.04 -14.05
CA ALA A 1074 -1.94 35.60 -13.11
C ALA A 1074 -2.95 36.52 -13.81
N SER A 1075 -2.48 37.47 -14.61
CA SER A 1075 -3.34 38.40 -15.37
C SER A 1075 -4.04 37.75 -16.58
N ARG A 1076 -3.75 36.48 -16.92
CA ARG A 1076 -4.61 35.66 -17.78
C ARG A 1076 -5.70 34.98 -16.96
N PHE A 1077 -5.38 34.37 -15.82
CA PHE A 1077 -6.38 33.78 -14.91
C PHE A 1077 -7.40 34.79 -14.40
N GLU A 1078 -6.97 35.97 -13.96
CA GLU A 1078 -7.84 37.09 -13.52
C GLU A 1078 -8.85 37.48 -14.61
N ARG A 1079 -8.38 37.60 -15.86
CA ARG A 1079 -9.23 37.89 -17.03
C ARG A 1079 -10.25 36.78 -17.27
N LEU A 1080 -9.85 35.52 -17.17
CA LEU A 1080 -10.74 34.37 -17.36
C LEU A 1080 -11.78 34.27 -16.22
N SER A 1081 -11.42 34.61 -14.98
CA SER A 1081 -12.39 34.74 -13.88
C SER A 1081 -13.46 35.79 -14.21
N HIS A 1082 -13.06 37.00 -14.61
CA HIS A 1082 -13.99 38.05 -15.02
C HIS A 1082 -14.92 37.60 -16.17
N GLN A 1083 -14.36 37.04 -17.24
CA GLN A 1083 -15.14 36.57 -18.40
C GLN A 1083 -16.07 35.39 -18.04
N ALA A 1084 -15.65 34.52 -17.14
CA ALA A 1084 -16.47 33.39 -16.69
C ALA A 1084 -17.61 33.83 -15.75
N ARG A 1085 -17.39 34.86 -14.92
CA ARG A 1085 -18.42 35.47 -14.07
C ARG A 1085 -19.52 36.19 -14.86
N GLU A 1086 -19.22 36.66 -16.07
CA GLU A 1086 -20.22 37.19 -17.02
C GLU A 1086 -21.05 36.09 -17.71
N CYS A 1087 -20.66 34.82 -17.59
CA CYS A 1087 -21.32 33.68 -18.23
C CYS A 1087 -22.11 32.84 -17.21
N GLU A 1088 -23.39 33.17 -16.99
CA GLU A 1088 -24.32 32.49 -16.04
C GLU A 1088 -24.39 30.95 -16.15
N VAL A 1089 -23.94 30.37 -17.27
CA VAL A 1089 -23.90 28.92 -17.54
C VAL A 1089 -22.62 28.22 -17.05
N ILE A 1090 -21.57 28.96 -16.67
CA ILE A 1090 -20.31 28.39 -16.19
C ILE A 1090 -20.43 28.09 -14.68
N PRO A 1091 -20.11 26.86 -14.22
CA PRO A 1091 -20.13 26.52 -12.79
C PRO A 1091 -19.20 27.42 -11.97
N SER A 1092 -19.63 27.83 -10.77
CA SER A 1092 -18.90 28.83 -9.97
C SER A 1092 -17.47 28.40 -9.62
N MET A 1093 -17.29 27.11 -9.35
CA MET A 1093 -16.00 26.44 -9.15
C MET A 1093 -14.96 26.79 -10.23
N VAL A 1094 -15.36 26.96 -11.49
CA VAL A 1094 -14.41 27.29 -12.59
C VAL A 1094 -13.85 28.71 -12.43
N TYR A 1095 -14.69 29.71 -12.12
CA TYR A 1095 -14.20 31.07 -11.87
C TYR A 1095 -13.57 31.23 -10.48
N GLU A 1096 -13.95 30.42 -9.50
CA GLU A 1096 -13.30 30.34 -8.19
C GLU A 1096 -11.89 29.73 -8.31
N MET A 1097 -11.68 28.73 -9.17
CA MET A 1097 -10.34 28.24 -9.53
C MET A 1097 -9.55 29.29 -10.32
N PHE A 1098 -10.15 30.01 -11.28
CA PHE A 1098 -9.47 31.12 -11.94
C PHE A 1098 -9.03 32.21 -10.93
N ASP A 1099 -9.88 32.60 -9.97
CA ASP A 1099 -9.52 33.52 -8.89
C ASP A 1099 -8.39 32.98 -8.00
N PHE A 1100 -8.40 31.67 -7.70
CA PHE A 1100 -7.38 31.03 -6.89
C PHE A 1100 -6.01 31.06 -7.60
N TYR A 1101 -5.93 30.60 -8.85
CA TYR A 1101 -4.65 30.59 -9.58
C TYR A 1101 -4.20 32.00 -9.99
N ALA A 1102 -5.10 32.96 -10.17
CA ALA A 1102 -4.74 34.37 -10.31
C ALA A 1102 -3.93 34.84 -9.08
N ARG A 1103 -4.48 34.70 -7.87
CA ARG A 1103 -3.81 35.12 -6.62
C ARG A 1103 -2.54 34.32 -6.34
N TYR A 1104 -2.58 33.00 -6.53
CA TYR A 1104 -1.42 32.12 -6.38
C TYR A 1104 -0.24 32.58 -7.25
N PHE A 1105 -0.46 32.81 -8.55
CA PHE A 1105 0.61 33.27 -9.44
C PHE A 1105 0.98 34.75 -9.22
N GLU A 1106 0.07 35.59 -8.73
CA GLU A 1106 0.38 36.96 -8.30
C GLU A 1106 1.34 36.97 -7.09
N ASP A 1107 1.12 36.09 -6.11
CA ASP A 1107 1.99 35.97 -4.93
C ASP A 1107 3.33 35.31 -5.24
N PHE A 1108 3.39 34.37 -6.18
CA PHE A 1108 4.65 33.86 -6.74
C PHE A 1108 5.39 34.93 -7.59
N ALA A 1109 4.69 35.81 -8.29
CA ALA A 1109 5.30 36.94 -9.02
C ALA A 1109 5.94 37.96 -8.07
N LYS A 1110 5.31 38.20 -6.90
CA LYS A 1110 5.86 39.06 -5.83
C LYS A 1110 7.03 38.41 -5.08
N ASN A 1111 7.03 37.07 -4.94
CA ASN A 1111 7.98 36.33 -4.09
C ASN A 1111 8.67 35.16 -4.85
N PRO A 1112 9.46 35.45 -5.91
CA PRO A 1112 10.03 34.43 -6.80
C PRO A 1112 11.04 33.47 -6.13
N GLN A 1113 11.51 33.76 -4.92
CA GLN A 1113 12.46 32.89 -4.22
C GLN A 1113 11.83 31.57 -3.70
N HIS A 1114 10.49 31.50 -3.61
CA HIS A 1114 9.77 30.31 -3.14
C HIS A 1114 9.66 29.18 -4.20
N ILE A 1115 10.32 29.30 -5.35
CA ILE A 1115 10.34 28.27 -6.41
C ILE A 1115 11.23 27.08 -6.04
N PHE A 1116 12.31 27.32 -5.28
CA PHE A 1116 13.41 26.35 -5.04
C PHE A 1116 13.40 25.71 -3.65
N GLY A 1117 12.26 25.73 -2.94
CA GLY A 1117 12.08 25.20 -1.58
C GLY A 1117 11.21 23.96 -1.50
#